data_AF-A0A949WJF5-F1
#
_entry.id   AF-A0A949WJF5-F1
#
_cell.length_a   1.000
_cell.length_b   1.000
_cell.length_c   1.000
_cell.angle_alpha   90.00
_cell.angle_beta   90.00
_cell.angle_gamma   90.00
#
_symmetry.space_group_name_H-M   'P 1'
#
loop_
_entity.id
_entity.type
_entity.pdbx_description
1 polymer ?
#
loop_
_entity_poly.entity_id
_entity_poly.type
_entity_poly.pdbx_seq_one_letter_code
_entity_poly.pdbx_strand_id
1 'polypeptide(L)'
;MNPKLILLSSLLFLQIPTIPIKAAPPSIAQNSTCKIETEDEFYSTKELQTLANKITVKVIGDNNGGSGTFIGKQGNNYLVLTNSHVVRGVNLIKLQTADGKTYSAEILPQNKFKNSDITLLKFQSSQSYCLAEISKATPDIDTTILAAGFSGSTGNIAFRSGEVKKTSNLKEGYEIGYSSNIEQGMSGGAIVNSMGELVGINGKSAYPILNTGYVYQNGKRPSEREIREMRKLSWGIPISTVLTWVDSDILNAYKLPLPAGKTTIPKSYYPKWVKDLEKKAKQFTVRIDSNSDANGSGIIIAEEGNTYTVLTSAHVLCESENGTPPCPGNSYEILAPDGNKYTVDKSSIKIEEGVDLAVVKFKSSEDYQVATLANYNPKDNDYIFTAGYPKLKNDSPWRFTVGRILDKEEGLLKTKQSDFQTNDLPELPRASSLTGGYELVYTSITYGGMSGGPVLDWQGRVIGIHGKAEGEKAKDKKTQDCGVNDGCQAQIGYSLGIPVNTFLGLVPRLGVKPQQIENTRPPQLDAEKDRSVISSFGVFVRGNASASQWLERGNQLWRLNDNYQAVKAFDEVIKQKPSFVYLAYYGKGLALSQSEEAIAALEEATRLKPDFFAAWKYLGENYRKLKQLDKALVAINKAIELQPQNPILYNQKYWVLFELKDDVSAEAAITEAIKLGPRAAFYSSRGTLYHVNQKWDLAIANYNRAIQINPEYAMTYHYRTIFYESREKWDLAIADYGKLIELKPKSSQYYSSRARLYEIQGKWDLALADYNKAIQVNPGYAASDYGNRAKFYEGRKKWDLALADYNKAIQINPKYSSTYYNRAKFYERRGKWDLALADYNKAIQIKPEDTYAYYNRAKFYESRKKWDLALADYNKVIQINPEDADAYKNRAEFYEGQKKWDLAIADYSKLIEIYPKYNFYYSLRARLYEKQEKWDLALADYNTAIQVNPEYAYAYANRARFYESQKKWDLALADYNKAIQVNPVYASAYNSRASFYKRQKKWDLALADYSKLIELDPKSIWYYSSRASLYEKQEKWDLALADYNKAIQINPKNAYAYKTRANIYAKRGNKQKGIQDLYKAAQLFKDEGNTIFYEMVMNKIRELQK
;
A
#
# COMPACT_ATOMS: atom_id res chain seq x y z
N MET A 1 -0.50 43.47 37.48
CA MET A 1 -0.41 44.75 36.75
C MET A 1 0.46 44.53 35.53
N ASN A 2 -0.06 44.80 34.33
CA ASN A 2 0.76 45.14 33.15
C ASN A 2 1.16 46.64 33.30
N PRO A 3 2.23 47.19 32.67
CA PRO A 3 2.50 46.99 31.24
C PRO A 3 3.99 47.04 30.78
N LYS A 4 4.22 46.63 29.51
CA LYS A 4 4.99 47.26 28.39
C LYS A 4 6.39 47.87 28.67
N LEU A 5 7.31 48.03 27.71
CA LEU A 5 7.65 47.56 26.36
C LEU A 5 8.89 48.44 26.00
N ILE A 6 9.74 47.98 25.07
CA ILE A 6 10.62 48.77 24.16
C ILE A 6 12.14 48.71 24.41
N LEU A 7 12.77 48.43 23.25
CA LEU A 7 14.15 48.30 22.80
C LEU A 7 15.15 49.38 23.24
N LEU A 8 16.43 48.97 23.23
CA LEU A 8 17.63 49.56 22.59
C LEU A 8 18.85 49.57 23.52
N SER A 9 19.89 48.83 23.14
CA SER A 9 21.34 49.11 23.35
C SER A 9 22.12 47.83 22.99
N SER A 10 22.85 47.78 21.89
CA SER A 10 24.24 48.25 21.71
C SER A 10 25.28 47.51 22.56
N LEU A 11 26.03 46.65 21.86
CA LEU A 11 27.45 46.28 21.99
C LEU A 11 28.07 45.97 23.36
N LEU A 12 28.61 44.75 23.51
CA LEU A 12 30.03 44.55 23.79
C LEU A 12 30.53 43.12 23.47
N PHE A 13 31.42 43.09 22.47
CA PHE A 13 32.58 42.23 22.20
C PHE A 13 32.79 40.91 22.96
N LEU A 14 33.00 39.84 22.19
CA LEU A 14 34.18 38.98 22.31
C LEU A 14 34.60 38.50 20.91
N GLN A 15 35.83 38.81 20.53
CA GLN A 15 36.45 38.55 19.23
C GLN A 15 36.94 37.10 19.13
N ILE A 16 36.77 36.48 17.95
CA ILE A 16 37.59 35.35 17.48
C ILE A 16 37.98 35.69 16.02
N PRO A 17 39.25 35.57 15.62
CA PRO A 17 39.79 36.18 14.40
C PRO A 17 39.26 35.54 13.11
N THR A 18 38.81 36.41 12.20
CA THR A 18 38.47 36.11 10.82
C THR A 18 39.72 36.01 9.95
N ILE A 19 39.89 34.89 9.24
CA ILE A 19 40.72 34.79 8.05
C ILE A 19 39.85 35.26 6.86
N PRO A 20 40.27 36.27 6.07
CA PRO A 20 39.47 36.74 4.96
C PRO A 20 39.54 35.76 3.78
N ILE A 21 38.45 35.03 3.53
CA ILE A 21 38.23 34.38 2.23
C ILE A 21 37.84 35.48 1.24
N LYS A 22 38.78 35.77 0.35
CA LYS A 22 38.59 36.64 -0.82
C LYS A 22 37.44 36.07 -1.64
N ALA A 23 36.37 36.86 -1.82
CA ALA A 23 35.26 36.52 -2.68
C ALA A 23 35.78 36.14 -4.06
N ALA A 24 35.50 34.92 -4.49
CA ALA A 24 35.66 34.55 -5.89
C ALA A 24 34.72 35.44 -6.72
N PRO A 25 35.18 36.01 -7.85
CA PRO A 25 34.30 36.70 -8.77
C PRO A 25 33.20 35.72 -9.22
N PRO A 26 31.98 36.20 -9.55
CA PRO A 26 30.92 35.34 -10.05
C PRO A 26 31.48 34.56 -11.24
N SER A 27 31.54 33.23 -11.12
CA SER A 27 31.90 32.39 -12.25
C SER A 27 30.80 32.58 -13.29
N ILE A 28 31.11 33.33 -14.34
CA ILE A 28 30.34 33.36 -15.57
C ILE A 28 30.27 31.89 -16.02
N ALA A 29 29.10 31.28 -15.85
CA ALA A 29 28.78 30.02 -16.51
C ALA A 29 28.81 30.32 -18.01
N GLN A 30 29.95 30.07 -18.66
CA GLN A 30 30.05 30.09 -20.11
C GLN A 30 29.20 28.92 -20.63
N ASN A 31 27.98 29.23 -21.05
CA ASN A 31 27.17 28.36 -21.89
C ASN A 31 27.97 28.01 -23.15
N SER A 32 28.49 26.79 -23.23
CA SER A 32 29.28 26.29 -24.37
C SER A 32 28.41 25.78 -25.52
N THR A 33 27.11 26.12 -25.56
CA THR A 33 26.17 25.68 -26.60
C THR A 33 26.23 26.63 -27.78
N CYS A 34 26.45 26.09 -28.99
CA CYS A 34 26.67 26.85 -30.22
C CYS A 34 25.39 27.47 -30.83
N LYS A 35 24.48 27.99 -30.01
CA LYS A 35 23.23 28.60 -30.49
C LYS A 35 23.52 29.95 -31.13
N ILE A 36 23.21 30.07 -32.41
CA ILE A 36 23.12 31.34 -33.12
C ILE A 36 21.69 31.84 -32.92
N GLU A 37 21.50 33.11 -32.53
CA GLU A 37 20.17 33.72 -32.45
C GLU A 37 19.61 33.82 -33.87
N THR A 38 18.44 33.21 -34.09
CA THR A 38 17.72 33.23 -35.35
C THR A 38 16.24 33.50 -35.07
N GLU A 39 15.58 34.28 -35.93
CA GLU A 39 14.15 34.61 -35.82
C GLU A 39 13.25 33.48 -36.37
N ASP A 40 13.82 32.58 -37.17
CA ASP A 40 13.13 31.48 -37.84
C ASP A 40 13.32 30.13 -37.11
N GLU A 41 12.41 29.18 -37.33
CA GLU A 41 12.46 27.84 -36.73
C GLU A 41 13.66 27.00 -37.23
N PHE A 42 14.27 27.37 -38.38
CA PHE A 42 15.40 26.67 -39.00
C PHE A 42 16.53 27.65 -39.36
N TYR A 43 17.78 27.20 -39.22
CA TYR A 43 18.93 27.99 -39.62
C TYR A 43 19.04 28.13 -41.14
N SER A 44 19.32 29.34 -41.61
CA SER A 44 19.72 29.59 -42.99
C SER A 44 21.04 28.90 -43.32
N THR A 45 21.31 28.67 -44.61
CA THR A 45 22.56 28.06 -45.08
C THR A 45 23.81 28.76 -44.54
N LYS A 46 23.79 30.10 -44.42
CA LYS A 46 24.93 30.89 -43.93
C LYS A 46 25.16 30.70 -42.42
N GLU A 47 24.08 30.56 -41.66
CA GLU A 47 24.17 30.26 -40.22
C GLU A 47 24.66 28.83 -39.99
N LEU A 48 24.16 27.86 -40.76
CA LEU A 48 24.66 26.48 -40.72
C LEU A 48 26.14 26.40 -41.11
N GLN A 49 26.59 27.15 -42.11
CA GLN A 49 28.02 27.24 -42.45
C GLN A 49 28.85 27.81 -41.29
N THR A 50 28.34 28.84 -40.63
CA THR A 50 29.01 29.45 -39.47
C THR A 50 29.12 28.45 -38.31
N LEU A 51 28.04 27.74 -38.01
CA LEU A 51 27.99 26.70 -36.99
C LEU A 51 28.93 25.54 -37.31
N ALA A 52 28.82 24.98 -38.52
CA ALA A 52 29.62 23.86 -38.98
C ALA A 52 31.12 24.19 -39.02
N ASN A 53 31.49 25.44 -39.35
CA ASN A 53 32.87 25.93 -39.26
C ASN A 53 33.41 25.90 -37.83
N LYS A 54 32.61 26.36 -36.85
CA LYS A 54 33.04 26.47 -35.44
C LYS A 54 33.28 25.12 -34.78
N ILE A 55 32.63 24.06 -35.26
CA ILE A 55 32.70 22.71 -34.67
C ILE A 55 33.61 21.74 -35.45
N THR A 56 34.05 22.12 -36.66
CA THR A 56 34.92 21.29 -37.50
C THR A 56 36.38 21.72 -37.34
N VAL A 57 37.27 20.75 -37.18
CA VAL A 57 38.73 20.95 -37.05
C VAL A 57 39.47 20.23 -38.17
N LYS A 58 40.65 20.73 -38.54
CA LYS A 58 41.53 20.05 -39.48
C LYS A 58 42.43 19.08 -38.72
N VAL A 59 42.39 17.81 -39.11
CA VAL A 59 43.25 16.76 -38.54
C VAL A 59 44.48 16.64 -39.44
N ILE A 60 45.66 16.89 -38.86
CA ILE A 60 46.95 16.91 -39.54
C ILE A 60 47.80 15.78 -38.97
N GLY A 61 48.03 14.74 -39.76
CA GLY A 61 49.01 13.70 -39.50
C GLY A 61 50.29 13.91 -40.30
N ASP A 62 51.32 13.12 -39.99
CA ASP A 62 52.61 13.08 -40.69
C ASP A 62 52.46 12.57 -42.14
N ASN A 63 51.63 11.56 -42.38
CA ASN A 63 51.46 10.92 -43.70
C ASN A 63 50.02 10.90 -44.22
N ASN A 64 49.06 11.43 -43.45
CA ASN A 64 47.66 11.51 -43.82
C ASN A 64 46.97 12.68 -43.11
N GLY A 65 45.82 13.13 -43.61
CA GLY A 65 45.09 14.23 -43.01
C GLY A 65 43.63 14.25 -43.43
N GLY A 66 42.81 14.94 -42.66
CA GLY A 66 41.38 15.03 -42.91
C GLY A 66 40.72 16.04 -41.98
N SER A 67 39.50 15.72 -41.57
CA SER A 67 38.68 16.58 -40.73
C SER A 67 38.31 15.87 -39.43
N GLY A 68 37.92 16.63 -38.43
CA GLY A 68 37.37 16.14 -37.17
C GLY A 68 36.26 17.04 -36.69
N THR A 69 35.43 16.54 -35.79
CA THR A 69 34.27 17.28 -35.26
C THR A 69 34.28 17.30 -33.74
N PHE A 70 34.11 18.48 -33.12
CA PHE A 70 33.94 18.56 -31.67
C PHE A 70 32.62 17.91 -31.23
N ILE A 71 32.70 17.01 -30.26
CA ILE A 71 31.50 16.34 -29.73
C ILE A 71 31.30 16.53 -28.22
N GLY A 72 32.36 16.86 -27.45
CA GLY A 72 32.20 17.04 -26.00
C GLY A 72 33.40 17.72 -25.33
N LYS A 73 33.20 18.15 -24.08
CA LYS A 73 34.24 18.79 -23.25
C LYS A 73 34.16 18.35 -21.79
N GLN A 74 35.31 18.07 -21.19
CA GLN A 74 35.48 17.79 -19.75
C GLN A 74 36.66 18.59 -19.19
N GLY A 75 36.37 19.63 -18.40
CA GLY A 75 37.40 20.58 -17.96
C GLY A 75 38.06 21.25 -19.18
N ASN A 76 39.38 21.20 -19.28
CA ASN A 76 40.13 21.69 -20.45
C ASN A 76 40.32 20.64 -21.56
N ASN A 77 39.79 19.43 -21.39
CA ASN A 77 39.89 18.37 -22.39
C ASN A 77 38.71 18.45 -23.36
N TYR A 78 39.00 18.53 -24.65
CA TYR A 78 38.01 18.45 -25.72
C TYR A 78 38.07 17.09 -26.40
N LEU A 79 36.90 16.62 -26.81
CA LEU A 79 36.71 15.36 -27.51
C LEU A 79 36.35 15.64 -28.96
N VAL A 80 37.15 15.09 -29.88
CA VAL A 80 37.00 15.21 -31.32
C VAL A 80 36.73 13.84 -31.93
N LEU A 81 35.71 13.76 -32.76
CA LEU A 81 35.35 12.57 -33.52
C LEU A 81 35.92 12.67 -34.95
N THR A 82 36.55 11.61 -35.44
CA THR A 82 37.01 11.52 -36.84
C THR A 82 36.98 10.07 -37.33
N ASN A 83 37.19 9.83 -38.62
CA ASN A 83 37.27 8.48 -39.16
C ASN A 83 38.61 7.81 -38.79
N SER A 84 38.58 6.48 -38.61
CA SER A 84 39.79 5.72 -38.29
C SER A 84 40.85 5.85 -39.38
N HIS A 85 40.44 5.89 -40.66
CA HIS A 85 41.37 6.00 -41.79
C HIS A 85 42.10 7.34 -41.84
N VAL A 86 41.57 8.41 -41.23
CA VAL A 86 42.21 9.74 -41.19
C VAL A 86 43.49 9.72 -40.34
N VAL A 87 43.54 8.87 -39.31
CA VAL A 87 44.68 8.78 -38.37
C VAL A 87 45.42 7.44 -38.43
N ARG A 88 45.02 6.54 -39.34
CA ARG A 88 45.63 5.21 -39.46
C ARG A 88 47.09 5.34 -39.92
N GLY A 89 48.02 4.79 -39.14
CA GLY A 89 49.45 4.83 -39.44
C GLY A 89 50.13 6.18 -39.17
N VAL A 90 49.45 7.10 -38.48
CA VAL A 90 49.98 8.42 -38.11
C VAL A 90 50.63 8.34 -36.72
N ASN A 91 51.89 8.80 -36.60
CA ASN A 91 52.62 8.79 -35.32
C ASN A 91 52.36 10.05 -34.49
N LEU A 92 52.12 11.19 -35.14
CA LEU A 92 51.86 12.47 -34.49
C LEU A 92 50.59 13.11 -35.06
N ILE A 93 49.57 13.31 -34.21
CA ILE A 93 48.30 13.91 -34.60
C ILE A 93 48.24 15.34 -34.07
N LYS A 94 48.06 16.29 -34.99
CA LYS A 94 47.79 17.71 -34.68
C LYS A 94 46.38 18.09 -35.14
N LEU A 95 45.71 18.92 -34.36
CA LEU A 95 44.40 19.47 -34.66
C LEU A 95 44.51 20.97 -34.85
N GLN A 96 44.13 21.49 -36.03
CA GLN A 96 44.01 22.92 -36.26
C GLN A 96 42.55 23.35 -36.13
N THR A 97 42.27 24.25 -35.19
CA THR A 97 40.94 24.79 -34.90
C THR A 97 40.59 25.96 -35.84
N ALA A 98 39.32 26.35 -35.89
CA ALA A 98 38.82 27.38 -36.83
C ALA A 98 39.46 28.77 -36.65
N ASP A 99 40.03 29.06 -35.47
CA ASP A 99 40.82 30.26 -35.18
C ASP A 99 42.31 30.14 -35.60
N GLY A 100 42.67 29.06 -36.30
CA GLY A 100 44.01 28.79 -36.83
C GLY A 100 44.98 28.15 -35.83
N LYS A 101 44.60 27.97 -34.56
CA LYS A 101 45.48 27.40 -33.53
C LYS A 101 45.65 25.90 -33.68
N THR A 102 46.84 25.40 -33.37
CA THR A 102 47.17 23.98 -33.52
C THR A 102 47.48 23.33 -32.17
N TYR A 103 46.91 22.16 -31.92
CA TYR A 103 47.06 21.39 -30.69
C TYR A 103 47.52 19.96 -30.99
N SER A 104 48.37 19.38 -30.15
CA SER A 104 48.64 17.94 -30.19
C SER A 104 47.44 17.17 -29.64
N ALA A 105 47.09 16.05 -30.28
CA ALA A 105 45.98 15.19 -29.87
C ALA A 105 46.41 13.74 -29.68
N GLU A 106 45.76 13.06 -28.75
CA GLU A 106 45.94 11.63 -28.46
C GLU A 106 44.69 10.83 -28.87
N ILE A 107 44.88 9.58 -29.32
CA ILE A 107 43.78 8.66 -29.58
C ILE A 107 43.28 8.10 -28.25
N LEU A 108 41.97 8.17 -28.01
CA LEU A 108 41.34 7.49 -26.89
C LEU A 108 40.94 6.06 -27.29
N PRO A 109 41.48 5.02 -26.62
CA PRO A 109 41.18 3.64 -26.97
C PRO A 109 39.72 3.30 -26.67
N GLN A 110 39.04 2.66 -27.63
CA GLN A 110 37.64 2.24 -27.53
C GLN A 110 37.49 0.79 -28.02
N ASN A 111 37.15 -0.14 -27.12
CA ASN A 111 37.08 -1.57 -27.43
C ASN A 111 36.06 -1.89 -28.53
N LYS A 112 34.97 -1.12 -28.59
CA LYS A 112 33.87 -1.33 -29.55
C LYS A 112 34.15 -0.75 -30.95
N PHE A 113 35.22 0.02 -31.13
CA PHE A 113 35.55 0.63 -32.43
C PHE A 113 36.36 -0.27 -33.36
N LYS A 114 36.80 -1.45 -32.89
CA LYS A 114 37.77 -2.32 -33.59
C LYS A 114 37.40 -2.67 -35.04
N ASN A 115 36.10 -2.70 -35.36
CA ASN A 115 35.59 -3.04 -36.70
C ASN A 115 34.83 -1.89 -37.37
N SER A 116 34.99 -0.65 -36.88
CA SER A 116 34.36 0.56 -37.41
C SER A 116 35.39 1.55 -37.95
N ASP A 117 35.00 2.38 -38.91
CA ASP A 117 35.86 3.44 -39.44
C ASP A 117 35.70 4.73 -38.64
N ILE A 118 35.88 4.63 -37.32
CA ILE A 118 35.78 5.76 -36.41
C ILE A 118 36.82 5.71 -35.29
N THR A 119 37.19 6.88 -34.79
CA THR A 119 38.11 7.04 -33.67
C THR A 119 37.80 8.30 -32.88
N LEU A 120 38.19 8.32 -31.61
CA LEU A 120 38.09 9.48 -30.73
C LEU A 120 39.48 10.05 -30.49
N LEU A 121 39.59 11.37 -30.66
CA LEU A 121 40.78 12.15 -30.35
C LEU A 121 40.50 13.05 -29.15
N LYS A 122 41.50 13.21 -28.29
CA LYS A 122 41.45 14.12 -27.15
C LYS A 122 42.60 15.12 -27.26
N PHE A 123 42.31 16.39 -27.01
CA PHE A 123 43.33 17.43 -26.84
C PHE A 123 42.95 18.36 -25.69
N GLN A 124 43.94 19.13 -25.21
CA GLN A 124 43.74 20.09 -24.13
C GLN A 124 43.84 21.53 -24.63
N SER A 125 42.89 22.36 -24.22
CA SER A 125 42.96 23.81 -24.43
C SER A 125 42.23 24.56 -23.31
N SER A 126 42.81 25.67 -22.87
CA SER A 126 42.15 26.63 -21.96
C SER A 126 41.17 27.56 -22.70
N GLN A 127 41.19 27.57 -24.04
CA GLN A 127 40.25 28.35 -24.84
C GLN A 127 38.90 27.67 -24.94
N SER A 128 37.84 28.48 -25.10
CA SER A 128 36.47 28.01 -25.20
C SER A 128 36.11 27.80 -26.67
N TYR A 129 35.93 26.54 -27.08
CA TYR A 129 35.47 26.15 -28.41
C TYR A 129 34.00 25.72 -28.37
N CYS A 130 33.31 25.95 -29.47
CA CYS A 130 31.88 25.69 -29.60
C CYS A 130 31.56 24.19 -29.64
N LEU A 131 30.46 23.76 -29.00
CA LEU A 131 29.89 22.42 -29.16
C LEU A 131 28.49 22.53 -29.79
N ALA A 132 28.28 21.84 -30.91
CA ALA A 132 26.95 21.71 -31.49
C ALA A 132 26.05 20.82 -30.62
N GLU A 133 24.74 21.04 -30.70
CA GLU A 133 23.78 20.11 -30.13
C GLU A 133 23.85 18.79 -30.90
N ILE A 134 23.97 17.67 -30.19
CA ILE A 134 24.09 16.35 -30.82
C ILE A 134 22.70 15.77 -31.02
N SER A 135 22.36 15.46 -32.26
CA SER A 135 21.09 14.81 -32.60
C SER A 135 21.01 13.43 -31.96
N LYS A 136 19.85 13.12 -31.39
CA LYS A 136 19.61 11.85 -30.68
C LYS A 136 19.14 10.74 -31.61
N ALA A 137 18.76 11.06 -32.84
CA ALA A 137 18.26 10.10 -33.82
C ALA A 137 19.15 10.08 -35.07
N THR A 138 19.08 8.98 -35.82
CA THR A 138 19.61 8.93 -37.18
C THR A 138 18.69 9.78 -38.07
N PRO A 139 19.22 10.65 -38.95
CA PRO A 139 18.37 11.48 -39.80
C PRO A 139 17.57 10.62 -40.79
N ASP A 140 16.29 10.99 -40.98
CA ASP A 140 15.38 10.33 -41.92
C ASP A 140 15.72 10.65 -43.38
N ILE A 141 15.19 9.87 -44.31
CA ILE A 141 15.28 10.18 -45.74
C ILE A 141 14.63 11.54 -46.00
N ASP A 142 15.22 12.30 -46.91
CA ASP A 142 14.89 13.68 -47.27
C ASP A 142 15.18 14.74 -46.19
N THR A 143 15.88 14.38 -45.09
CA THR A 143 16.42 15.36 -44.16
C THR A 143 17.45 16.25 -44.86
N THR A 144 17.21 17.57 -44.89
CA THR A 144 18.18 18.56 -45.36
C THR A 144 19.40 18.62 -44.44
N ILE A 145 20.59 18.52 -45.02
CA ILE A 145 21.87 18.51 -44.31
C ILE A 145 22.89 19.45 -44.96
N LEU A 146 23.84 19.92 -44.14
CA LEU A 146 25.05 20.59 -44.56
C LEU A 146 26.26 19.76 -44.10
N ALA A 147 27.03 19.24 -45.05
CA ALA A 147 28.30 18.58 -44.81
C ALA A 147 29.45 19.60 -44.84
N ALA A 148 30.28 19.62 -43.79
CA ALA A 148 31.45 20.48 -43.66
C ALA A 148 32.73 19.66 -43.43
N GLY A 149 33.86 20.11 -43.98
CA GLY A 149 35.14 19.43 -43.83
C GLY A 149 36.25 20.15 -44.59
N PHE A 150 37.51 19.96 -44.20
CA PHE A 150 38.67 20.54 -44.87
C PHE A 150 38.96 19.80 -46.17
N SER A 151 38.98 20.53 -47.28
CA SER A 151 39.38 19.99 -48.58
C SER A 151 40.87 19.68 -48.60
N GLY A 152 41.24 18.49 -49.03
CA GLY A 152 42.62 18.06 -49.18
C GLY A 152 43.37 18.79 -50.30
N SER A 153 42.66 19.30 -51.31
CA SER A 153 43.25 20.02 -52.44
C SER A 153 43.50 21.50 -52.14
N THR A 154 42.57 22.16 -51.43
CA THR A 154 42.67 23.60 -51.13
C THR A 154 43.18 23.89 -49.71
N GLY A 155 43.11 22.90 -48.81
CA GLY A 155 43.45 23.06 -47.41
C GLY A 155 42.45 23.88 -46.58
N ASN A 156 41.41 24.43 -47.22
CA ASN A 156 40.36 25.25 -46.64
C ASN A 156 39.12 24.41 -46.28
N ILE A 157 38.28 24.92 -45.38
CA ILE A 157 36.99 24.28 -45.09
C ILE A 157 36.03 24.44 -46.28
N ALA A 158 35.40 23.33 -46.66
CA ALA A 158 34.40 23.23 -47.70
C ALA A 158 33.03 22.93 -47.06
N PHE A 159 31.97 23.52 -47.60
CA PHE A 159 30.59 23.26 -47.22
C PHE A 159 29.82 22.71 -48.42
N ARG A 160 28.98 21.70 -48.20
CA ARG A 160 28.15 21.06 -49.23
C ARG A 160 26.76 20.81 -48.67
N SER A 161 25.76 21.51 -49.21
CA SER A 161 24.35 21.26 -48.88
C SER A 161 23.82 20.06 -49.64
N GLY A 162 22.81 19.40 -49.09
CA GLY A 162 22.10 18.32 -49.76
C GLY A 162 21.07 17.70 -48.83
N GLU A 163 20.65 16.49 -49.15
CA GLU A 163 19.60 15.78 -48.43
C GLU A 163 20.02 14.32 -48.24
N VAL A 164 19.56 13.71 -47.16
CA VAL A 164 19.69 12.26 -46.96
C VAL A 164 18.82 11.55 -48.01
N LYS A 165 19.41 10.69 -48.84
CA LYS A 165 18.69 9.96 -49.89
C LYS A 165 18.59 8.47 -49.67
N LYS A 166 19.37 7.92 -48.73
CA LYS A 166 19.36 6.51 -48.40
C LYS A 166 19.84 6.27 -46.98
N THR A 167 19.21 5.32 -46.29
CA THR A 167 19.75 4.75 -45.04
C THR A 167 20.08 3.27 -45.27
N SER A 168 21.24 2.80 -44.78
CA SER A 168 21.68 1.42 -45.01
C SER A 168 22.81 0.98 -44.07
N ASN A 169 22.72 -0.20 -43.44
CA ASN A 169 23.74 -0.68 -42.49
C ASN A 169 24.97 -1.28 -43.20
N LEU A 170 25.88 -0.43 -43.69
CA LEU A 170 27.14 -0.87 -44.28
C LEU A 170 28.16 -1.26 -43.20
N LYS A 171 29.14 -2.09 -43.58
CA LYS A 171 30.33 -2.38 -42.77
C LYS A 171 31.03 -1.07 -42.41
N GLU A 172 31.80 -1.14 -41.33
CA GLU A 172 32.58 -0.01 -40.81
C GLU A 172 31.74 1.13 -40.22
N GLY A 173 30.41 1.01 -40.20
CA GLY A 173 29.51 1.91 -39.48
C GLY A 173 28.81 2.98 -40.32
N TYR A 174 29.00 2.94 -41.65
CA TYR A 174 28.32 3.85 -42.56
C TYR A 174 26.82 3.55 -42.62
N GLU A 175 25.98 4.55 -42.35
CA GLU A 175 24.52 4.36 -42.33
C GLU A 175 23.74 5.37 -43.17
N ILE A 176 24.24 6.59 -43.36
CA ILE A 176 23.51 7.67 -44.04
C ILE A 176 24.17 8.01 -45.38
N GLY A 177 23.44 7.79 -46.47
CA GLY A 177 23.80 8.18 -47.83
C GLY A 177 23.09 9.48 -48.21
N TYR A 178 23.84 10.52 -48.56
CA TYR A 178 23.33 11.86 -48.85
C TYR A 178 23.84 12.42 -50.18
N SER A 179 23.07 13.33 -50.78
CA SER A 179 23.29 13.86 -52.14
C SER A 179 24.45 14.87 -52.25
N SER A 180 24.99 15.34 -51.12
CA SER A 180 26.12 16.27 -51.13
C SER A 180 27.40 15.56 -51.56
N ASN A 181 28.03 16.02 -52.65
CA ASN A 181 29.31 15.50 -53.12
C ASN A 181 30.46 16.07 -52.27
N ILE A 182 30.92 15.29 -51.28
CA ILE A 182 32.10 15.62 -50.48
C ILE A 182 33.39 15.30 -51.26
N GLU A 183 34.44 16.04 -50.99
CA GLU A 183 35.76 15.86 -51.62
C GLU A 183 36.77 15.21 -50.66
N GLN A 184 37.88 14.72 -51.21
CA GLN A 184 38.98 14.13 -50.43
C GLN A 184 39.45 15.13 -49.35
N GLY A 185 39.68 14.64 -48.13
CA GLY A 185 40.04 15.45 -46.94
C GLY A 185 38.86 15.81 -46.04
N MET A 186 37.61 15.81 -46.55
CA MET A 186 36.45 16.16 -45.74
C MET A 186 36.04 15.08 -44.71
N SER A 187 36.59 13.87 -44.81
CA SER A 187 36.32 12.74 -43.91
C SER A 187 36.54 13.13 -42.44
N GLY A 188 35.57 12.82 -41.58
CA GLY A 188 35.55 13.15 -40.16
C GLY A 188 34.96 14.53 -39.82
N GLY A 189 34.67 15.35 -40.83
CA GLY A 189 34.01 16.65 -40.67
C GLY A 189 32.50 16.53 -40.42
N ALA A 190 31.89 17.61 -39.92
CA ALA A 190 30.52 17.60 -39.40
C ALA A 190 29.46 17.47 -40.50
N ILE A 191 28.38 16.74 -40.20
CA ILE A 191 27.11 16.78 -40.93
C ILE A 191 26.06 17.35 -39.99
N VAL A 192 25.48 18.50 -40.33
CA VAL A 192 24.45 19.18 -39.51
C VAL A 192 23.11 19.26 -40.24
N ASN A 193 21.99 19.16 -39.53
CA ASN A 193 20.64 19.34 -40.10
C ASN A 193 20.20 20.81 -40.10
N SER A 194 19.01 21.11 -40.63
CA SER A 194 18.44 22.47 -40.68
C SER A 194 18.21 23.11 -39.31
N MET A 195 18.11 22.32 -38.23
CA MET A 195 18.01 22.81 -36.85
C MET A 195 19.38 23.09 -36.21
N GLY A 196 20.49 22.86 -36.94
CA GLY A 196 21.85 23.05 -36.42
C GLY A 196 22.33 21.90 -35.52
N GLU A 197 21.63 20.77 -35.49
CA GLU A 197 22.10 19.61 -34.74
C GLU A 197 23.17 18.85 -35.54
N LEU A 198 24.23 18.40 -34.87
CA LEU A 198 25.16 17.42 -35.43
C LEU A 198 24.44 16.09 -35.59
N VAL A 199 24.29 15.59 -36.82
CA VAL A 199 23.63 14.31 -37.12
C VAL A 199 24.62 13.21 -37.50
N GLY A 200 25.86 13.54 -37.84
CA GLY A 200 26.90 12.57 -38.16
C GLY A 200 28.22 13.20 -38.59
N ILE A 201 29.16 12.36 -39.04
CA ILE A 201 30.42 12.78 -39.67
C ILE A 201 30.54 12.23 -41.09
N ASN A 202 31.19 13.00 -41.97
CA ASN A 202 31.51 12.59 -43.35
C ASN A 202 32.46 11.38 -43.34
N GLY A 203 32.41 10.49 -44.35
CA GLY A 203 33.50 9.50 -44.49
C GLY A 203 33.78 8.95 -45.90
N LYS A 204 32.79 8.46 -46.68
CA LYS A 204 33.03 8.02 -48.08
C LYS A 204 32.41 9.01 -49.06
N SER A 205 33.18 9.50 -50.04
CA SER A 205 32.63 10.36 -51.10
C SER A 205 31.78 9.55 -52.09
N ALA A 206 30.96 10.27 -52.87
CA ALA A 206 30.49 9.73 -54.14
C ALA A 206 31.73 9.32 -54.98
N TYR A 207 31.71 8.13 -55.57
CA TYR A 207 32.82 7.54 -56.35
C TYR A 207 34.10 7.18 -55.56
N PRO A 208 34.05 6.21 -54.63
CA PRO A 208 35.26 5.71 -53.97
C PRO A 208 36.19 5.01 -54.97
N ILE A 209 37.51 5.22 -54.83
CA ILE A 209 38.57 4.73 -55.76
C ILE A 209 38.59 3.19 -55.89
N LEU A 210 38.08 2.45 -54.88
CA LEU A 210 38.06 0.98 -54.86
C LEU A 210 36.63 0.43 -54.86
N ASN A 211 36.35 -0.51 -55.76
CA ASN A 211 35.04 -1.19 -55.92
C ASN A 211 34.62 -2.05 -54.72
N THR A 212 35.50 -2.30 -53.75
CA THR A 212 35.32 -3.20 -52.61
C THR A 212 34.60 -2.58 -51.41
N GLY A 213 34.23 -1.29 -51.48
CA GLY A 213 33.81 -0.49 -50.33
C GLY A 213 32.36 -0.64 -49.84
N TYR A 214 31.49 -1.37 -50.55
CA TYR A 214 30.07 -1.54 -50.19
C TYR A 214 29.77 -3.00 -49.81
N VAL A 215 29.76 -3.27 -48.51
CA VAL A 215 29.40 -4.58 -47.94
C VAL A 215 28.46 -4.30 -46.77
N TYR A 216 27.34 -5.01 -46.67
CA TYR A 216 26.43 -4.88 -45.53
C TYR A 216 27.07 -5.47 -44.26
N GLN A 217 26.59 -5.07 -43.08
CA GLN A 217 27.10 -5.61 -41.80
C GLN A 217 27.06 -7.14 -41.72
N ASN A 218 26.08 -7.79 -42.35
CA ASN A 218 25.96 -9.25 -42.42
C ASN A 218 26.93 -9.93 -43.41
N GLY A 219 27.86 -9.19 -44.00
CA GLY A 219 28.86 -9.70 -44.94
C GLY A 219 28.39 -9.84 -46.40
N LYS A 220 27.09 -9.66 -46.68
CA LYS A 220 26.58 -9.71 -48.07
C LYS A 220 26.98 -8.46 -48.86
N ARG A 221 27.34 -8.65 -50.11
CA ARG A 221 27.62 -7.56 -51.06
C ARG A 221 26.30 -7.14 -51.76
N PRO A 222 26.01 -5.83 -51.89
CA PRO A 222 24.85 -5.37 -52.66
C PRO A 222 24.98 -5.75 -54.14
N SER A 223 23.85 -5.83 -54.85
CA SER A 223 23.84 -6.07 -56.29
C SER A 223 24.53 -4.94 -57.07
N GLU A 224 25.04 -5.22 -58.26
CA GLU A 224 25.68 -4.20 -59.12
C GLU A 224 24.75 -3.01 -59.42
N ARG A 225 23.42 -3.23 -59.48
CA ARG A 225 22.43 -2.16 -59.63
C ARG A 225 22.36 -1.28 -58.38
N GLU A 226 22.33 -1.88 -57.19
CA GLU A 226 22.35 -1.14 -55.93
C GLU A 226 23.66 -0.36 -55.77
N ILE A 227 24.81 -0.98 -56.09
CA ILE A 227 26.11 -0.31 -56.05
C ILE A 227 26.12 0.93 -56.94
N ARG A 228 25.54 0.88 -58.15
CA ARG A 228 25.43 2.06 -59.03
C ARG A 228 24.63 3.21 -58.40
N GLU A 229 23.53 2.91 -57.70
CA GLU A 229 22.76 3.93 -56.98
C GLU A 229 23.50 4.46 -55.74
N MET A 230 24.19 3.57 -55.00
CA MET A 230 24.96 3.97 -53.82
C MET A 230 26.16 4.85 -54.16
N ARG A 231 26.71 4.75 -55.38
CA ARG A 231 27.81 5.60 -55.89
C ARG A 231 27.41 7.04 -56.20
N LYS A 232 26.11 7.31 -56.34
CA LYS A 232 25.60 8.67 -56.54
C LYS A 232 25.56 9.47 -55.23
N LEU A 233 25.82 8.82 -54.09
CA LEU A 233 25.71 9.40 -52.76
C LEU A 233 27.07 9.39 -52.06
N SER A 234 27.31 10.43 -51.26
CA SER A 234 28.33 10.38 -50.21
C SER A 234 27.75 9.67 -48.98
N TRP A 235 28.62 9.09 -48.14
CA TRP A 235 28.24 8.28 -47.00
C TRP A 235 28.89 8.78 -45.71
N GLY A 236 28.07 8.88 -44.67
CA GLY A 236 28.45 9.31 -43.33
C GLY A 236 28.08 8.29 -42.26
N ILE A 237 28.67 8.49 -41.08
CA ILE A 237 28.41 7.69 -39.88
C ILE A 237 27.53 8.55 -38.94
N PRO A 238 26.29 8.14 -38.62
CA PRO A 238 25.42 8.91 -37.75
C PRO A 238 25.96 9.02 -36.34
N ILE A 239 25.88 10.20 -35.74
CA ILE A 239 26.37 10.43 -34.38
C ILE A 239 25.62 9.57 -33.36
N SER A 240 24.33 9.31 -33.58
CA SER A 240 23.50 8.41 -32.79
C SER A 240 24.09 6.99 -32.72
N THR A 241 24.54 6.46 -33.86
CA THR A 241 25.23 5.16 -33.95
C THR A 241 26.55 5.19 -33.22
N VAL A 242 27.36 6.24 -33.40
CA VAL A 242 28.66 6.39 -32.74
C VAL A 242 28.51 6.33 -31.22
N LEU A 243 27.52 7.04 -30.66
CA LEU A 243 27.27 7.06 -29.22
C LEU A 243 26.97 5.66 -28.65
N THR A 244 26.43 4.72 -29.44
CA THR A 244 26.23 3.30 -29.02
C THR A 244 27.54 2.55 -28.79
N TRP A 245 28.61 3.01 -29.44
CA TRP A 245 29.92 2.38 -29.41
C TRP A 245 30.89 3.08 -28.47
N VAL A 246 30.58 4.28 -27.97
CA VAL A 246 31.39 4.97 -26.95
C VAL A 246 31.18 4.32 -25.58
N ASP A 247 32.26 4.14 -24.82
CA ASP A 247 32.21 3.61 -23.46
C ASP A 247 31.44 4.55 -22.52
N SER A 248 30.65 3.97 -21.61
CA SER A 248 29.75 4.72 -20.71
C SER A 248 30.47 5.75 -19.85
N ASP A 249 31.72 5.46 -19.47
CA ASP A 249 32.54 6.37 -18.67
C ASP A 249 32.88 7.64 -19.46
N ILE A 250 33.16 7.53 -20.76
CA ILE A 250 33.41 8.67 -21.65
C ILE A 250 32.10 9.43 -21.91
N LEU A 251 30.99 8.73 -22.17
CA LEU A 251 29.67 9.37 -22.33
C LEU A 251 29.32 10.25 -21.13
N ASN A 252 29.52 9.72 -19.92
CA ASN A 252 29.28 10.45 -18.67
C ASN A 252 30.29 11.58 -18.45
N ALA A 253 31.59 11.32 -18.63
CA ALA A 253 32.66 12.28 -18.40
C ALA A 253 32.52 13.54 -19.26
N TYR A 254 32.12 13.37 -20.52
CA TYR A 254 31.98 14.44 -21.50
C TYR A 254 30.53 14.93 -21.68
N LYS A 255 29.59 14.43 -20.86
CA LYS A 255 28.16 14.78 -20.89
C LYS A 255 27.52 14.60 -22.27
N LEU A 256 27.94 13.56 -22.99
CA LEU A 256 27.39 13.23 -24.31
C LEU A 256 25.97 12.65 -24.15
N PRO A 257 25.09 12.81 -25.16
CA PRO A 257 23.79 12.16 -25.14
C PRO A 257 23.96 10.64 -25.03
N LEU A 258 23.11 10.02 -24.22
CA LEU A 258 23.02 8.57 -24.21
C LEU A 258 22.37 8.12 -25.54
N PRO A 259 22.92 7.09 -26.21
CA PRO A 259 22.44 6.66 -27.52
C PRO A 259 20.96 6.30 -27.49
N ALA A 260 20.18 6.81 -28.46
CA ALA A 260 18.81 6.35 -28.67
C ALA A 260 18.84 4.94 -29.23
N GLY A 261 18.20 3.99 -28.54
CA GLY A 261 18.24 2.60 -28.94
C GLY A 261 17.48 2.36 -30.26
N LYS A 262 18.17 1.85 -31.29
CA LYS A 262 17.56 0.84 -32.18
C LYS A 262 16.99 -0.23 -31.25
N THR A 263 15.71 -0.55 -31.40
CA THR A 263 14.91 -1.46 -30.57
C THR A 263 15.57 -2.83 -30.43
N THR A 264 16.47 -2.91 -29.46
CA THR A 264 16.80 -4.14 -28.77
C THR A 264 16.24 -3.96 -27.38
N ILE A 265 15.31 -4.83 -27.00
CA ILE A 265 14.78 -4.93 -25.64
C ILE A 265 15.99 -4.87 -24.71
N PRO A 266 16.08 -3.89 -23.79
CA PRO A 266 17.29 -3.66 -23.01
C PRO A 266 17.73 -4.96 -22.34
N LYS A 267 19.02 -5.29 -22.47
CA LYS A 267 19.60 -6.38 -21.66
C LYS A 267 19.47 -5.97 -20.20
N SER A 268 18.60 -6.67 -19.46
CA SER A 268 18.43 -6.46 -18.03
C SER A 268 19.78 -6.64 -17.32
N TYR A 269 20.22 -5.62 -16.59
CA TYR A 269 21.43 -5.71 -15.77
C TYR A 269 21.06 -6.41 -14.46
N TYR A 270 21.19 -7.74 -14.47
CA TYR A 270 20.99 -8.56 -13.29
C TYR A 270 22.23 -8.58 -12.39
N PRO A 271 22.09 -8.40 -11.06
CA PRO A 271 23.09 -8.77 -10.08
C PRO A 271 23.58 -10.18 -10.34
N LYS A 272 24.84 -10.46 -9.97
CA LYS A 272 25.47 -11.77 -10.20
C LYS A 272 24.57 -12.93 -9.76
N TRP A 273 23.99 -12.86 -8.56
CA TRP A 273 23.13 -13.93 -8.04
C TRP A 273 21.85 -14.14 -8.86
N VAL A 274 21.29 -13.08 -9.45
CA VAL A 274 20.13 -13.19 -10.35
C VAL A 274 20.53 -13.79 -11.70
N LYS A 275 21.75 -13.50 -12.20
CA LYS A 275 22.31 -14.18 -13.38
C LYS A 275 22.57 -15.66 -13.12
N ASP A 276 23.01 -16.01 -11.92
CA ASP A 276 23.21 -17.40 -11.53
C ASP A 276 21.86 -18.15 -11.46
N LEU A 277 20.79 -17.48 -10.98
CA LEU A 277 19.42 -18.01 -11.05
C LEU A 277 18.92 -18.18 -12.49
N GLU A 278 19.14 -17.19 -13.35
CA GLU A 278 18.80 -17.28 -14.78
C GLU A 278 19.50 -18.47 -15.43
N LYS A 279 20.80 -18.66 -15.14
CA LYS A 279 21.58 -19.80 -15.64
C LYS A 279 21.01 -21.13 -15.15
N LYS A 280 20.66 -21.22 -13.86
CA LYS A 280 20.02 -22.40 -13.27
C LYS A 280 18.68 -22.70 -13.95
N ALA A 281 17.82 -21.70 -14.10
CA ALA A 281 16.52 -21.83 -14.75
C ALA A 281 16.61 -22.38 -16.18
N LYS A 282 17.62 -21.91 -16.93
CA LYS A 282 17.84 -22.33 -18.32
C LYS A 282 18.20 -23.81 -18.45
N GLN A 283 18.78 -24.44 -17.44
CA GLN A 283 19.25 -25.83 -17.50
C GLN A 283 18.14 -26.89 -17.48
N PHE A 284 16.91 -26.52 -17.10
CA PHE A 284 15.77 -27.44 -17.01
C PHE A 284 14.52 -26.93 -17.74
N THR A 285 14.61 -25.78 -18.41
CA THR A 285 13.50 -25.21 -19.19
C THR A 285 13.66 -25.59 -20.65
N VAL A 286 12.59 -26.08 -21.27
CA VAL A 286 12.56 -26.45 -22.69
C VAL A 286 11.63 -25.53 -23.47
N ARG A 287 11.84 -25.43 -24.78
CA ARG A 287 10.86 -24.87 -25.72
C ARG A 287 10.12 -26.02 -26.39
N ILE A 288 8.80 -25.91 -26.51
CA ILE A 288 7.95 -26.90 -27.19
C ILE A 288 7.44 -26.23 -28.47
N ASP A 289 7.83 -26.74 -29.63
CA ASP A 289 7.44 -26.22 -30.95
C ASP A 289 6.38 -27.16 -31.57
N SER A 290 5.36 -26.61 -32.21
CA SER A 290 4.31 -27.33 -32.93
C SER A 290 4.46 -27.15 -34.44
N ASN A 291 3.95 -28.12 -35.21
CA ASN A 291 3.85 -28.02 -36.67
C ASN A 291 2.85 -26.95 -37.16
N SER A 292 2.08 -26.32 -36.26
CA SER A 292 1.20 -25.18 -36.55
C SER A 292 1.88 -23.81 -36.45
N ASP A 293 3.20 -23.77 -36.27
CA ASP A 293 3.98 -22.58 -35.90
C ASP A 293 3.62 -22.00 -34.50
N ALA A 294 2.86 -22.75 -33.69
CA ALA A 294 2.72 -22.46 -32.27
C ALA A 294 3.98 -22.92 -31.50
N ASN A 295 4.31 -22.21 -30.43
CA ASN A 295 5.34 -22.64 -29.49
C ASN A 295 4.93 -22.30 -28.05
N GLY A 296 5.44 -23.10 -27.13
CA GLY A 296 5.33 -22.93 -25.70
C GLY A 296 6.64 -23.23 -25.00
N SER A 297 6.59 -23.28 -23.68
CA SER A 297 7.71 -23.64 -22.81
C SER A 297 7.34 -24.86 -21.96
N GLY A 298 8.33 -25.50 -21.36
CA GLY A 298 8.12 -26.63 -20.46
C GLY A 298 9.25 -26.76 -19.43
N ILE A 299 9.02 -27.60 -18.43
CA ILE A 299 9.94 -27.82 -17.30
C ILE A 299 10.28 -29.30 -17.24
N ILE A 300 11.56 -29.67 -17.25
CA ILE A 300 11.99 -31.05 -17.03
C ILE A 300 11.83 -31.39 -15.54
N ILE A 301 10.96 -32.35 -15.22
CA ILE A 301 10.58 -32.68 -13.83
C ILE A 301 10.97 -34.10 -13.39
N ALA A 302 11.35 -34.96 -14.33
CA ALA A 302 11.83 -36.31 -14.05
C ALA A 302 12.64 -36.88 -15.23
N GLU A 303 13.47 -37.87 -14.93
CA GLU A 303 14.29 -38.63 -15.88
C GLU A 303 14.24 -40.13 -15.52
N GLU A 304 14.01 -41.00 -16.50
CA GLU A 304 13.98 -42.45 -16.34
C GLU A 304 14.80 -43.10 -17.46
N GLY A 305 16.08 -43.38 -17.18
CA GLY A 305 17.05 -43.70 -18.23
C GLY A 305 17.12 -42.55 -19.24
N ASN A 306 17.11 -42.86 -20.54
CA ASN A 306 17.15 -41.85 -21.60
C ASN A 306 15.80 -41.13 -21.83
N THR A 307 14.81 -41.26 -20.94
CA THR A 307 13.46 -40.68 -21.10
C THR A 307 13.23 -39.55 -20.11
N TYR A 308 12.98 -38.35 -20.61
CA TYR A 308 12.69 -37.17 -19.80
C TYR A 308 11.19 -36.86 -19.78
N THR A 309 10.67 -36.47 -18.63
CA THR A 309 9.28 -36.00 -18.46
C THR A 309 9.25 -34.48 -18.31
N VAL A 310 8.45 -33.83 -19.16
CA VAL A 310 8.27 -32.38 -19.20
C VAL A 310 6.87 -32.02 -18.73
N LEU A 311 6.79 -31.06 -17.81
CA LEU A 311 5.58 -30.41 -17.34
C LEU A 311 5.34 -29.11 -18.12
N THR A 312 4.12 -28.89 -18.61
CA THR A 312 3.74 -27.71 -19.39
C THR A 312 2.26 -27.36 -19.19
N SER A 313 1.77 -26.27 -19.81
CA SER A 313 0.35 -25.93 -19.84
C SER A 313 -0.37 -26.78 -20.90
N ALA A 314 -1.63 -27.16 -20.66
CA ALA A 314 -2.40 -27.99 -21.59
C ALA A 314 -2.60 -27.32 -22.95
N HIS A 315 -2.87 -26.02 -22.98
CA HIS A 315 -3.03 -25.28 -24.25
C HIS A 315 -1.75 -25.22 -25.11
N VAL A 316 -0.57 -25.55 -24.56
CA VAL A 316 0.67 -25.69 -25.35
C VAL A 316 0.64 -26.94 -26.23
N LEU A 317 -0.03 -28.01 -25.78
CA LEU A 317 -0.13 -29.30 -26.48
C LEU A 317 -1.51 -29.57 -27.10
N CYS A 318 -2.51 -28.78 -26.75
CA CYS A 318 -3.86 -28.91 -27.29
C CYS A 318 -4.22 -27.74 -28.23
N GLU A 319 -3.54 -26.60 -28.15
CA GLU A 319 -3.78 -25.41 -28.99
C GLU A 319 -5.24 -24.93 -29.07
N SER A 320 -6.11 -25.37 -28.16
CA SER A 320 -7.44 -24.83 -27.96
C SER A 320 -7.42 -23.74 -26.89
N GLU A 321 -8.36 -22.78 -26.95
CA GLU A 321 -8.37 -21.59 -26.06
C GLU A 321 -8.29 -21.94 -24.56
N ASN A 322 -8.73 -23.14 -24.16
CA ASN A 322 -8.71 -23.63 -22.78
C ASN A 322 -7.93 -24.94 -22.60
N GLY A 323 -7.23 -25.43 -23.63
CA GLY A 323 -6.60 -26.75 -23.59
C GLY A 323 -7.58 -27.92 -23.51
N THR A 324 -8.86 -27.70 -23.80
CA THR A 324 -9.94 -28.69 -23.74
C THR A 324 -10.02 -29.52 -25.02
N PRO A 325 -10.23 -30.85 -24.92
CA PRO A 325 -10.46 -31.72 -26.07
C PRO A 325 -11.74 -31.36 -26.88
N PRO A 326 -11.83 -31.77 -28.17
CA PRO A 326 -10.83 -32.51 -28.92
C PRO A 326 -9.67 -31.62 -29.37
N CYS A 327 -8.44 -32.06 -29.08
CA CYS A 327 -7.23 -31.35 -29.47
C CYS A 327 -6.90 -31.61 -30.96
N PRO A 328 -6.48 -30.62 -31.75
CA PRO A 328 -5.87 -30.84 -33.06
C PRO A 328 -4.73 -31.87 -32.99
N GLY A 329 -4.64 -32.73 -34.02
CA GLY A 329 -3.67 -33.84 -34.11
C GLY A 329 -2.23 -33.42 -34.41
N ASN A 330 -1.80 -32.27 -33.91
CA ASN A 330 -0.51 -31.64 -34.16
C ASN A 330 0.66 -32.53 -33.68
N SER A 331 1.85 -32.27 -34.23
CA SER A 331 3.10 -32.90 -33.80
C SER A 331 3.98 -31.88 -33.10
N TYR A 332 4.65 -32.32 -32.03
CA TYR A 332 5.44 -31.44 -31.17
C TYR A 332 6.92 -31.85 -31.17
N GLU A 333 7.81 -30.85 -31.15
CA GLU A 333 9.24 -31.00 -30.95
C GLU A 333 9.66 -30.27 -29.67
N ILE A 334 10.56 -30.87 -28.91
CA ILE A 334 11.20 -30.25 -27.75
C ILE A 334 12.58 -29.75 -28.16
N LEU A 335 12.83 -28.45 -27.99
CA LEU A 335 14.16 -27.87 -28.01
C LEU A 335 14.69 -27.84 -26.58
N ALA A 336 15.71 -28.65 -26.32
CA ALA A 336 16.36 -28.78 -25.02
C ALA A 336 17.32 -27.60 -24.72
N PRO A 337 17.81 -27.45 -23.47
CA PRO A 337 18.66 -26.33 -23.04
C PRO A 337 19.95 -26.08 -23.85
N ASP A 338 20.50 -27.13 -24.45
CA ASP A 338 21.69 -27.12 -25.31
C ASP A 338 21.39 -26.72 -26.77
N GLY A 339 20.11 -26.62 -27.14
CA GLY A 339 19.66 -26.34 -28.50
C GLY A 339 19.38 -27.58 -29.35
N ASN A 340 19.50 -28.80 -28.79
CA ASN A 340 19.13 -30.03 -29.49
C ASN A 340 17.61 -30.20 -29.57
N LYS A 341 17.14 -30.78 -30.67
CA LYS A 341 15.71 -31.01 -30.95
C LYS A 341 15.34 -32.48 -30.80
N TYR A 342 14.21 -32.75 -30.16
CA TYR A 342 13.69 -34.09 -29.91
C TYR A 342 12.21 -34.19 -30.25
N THR A 343 11.80 -35.25 -30.94
CA THR A 343 10.38 -35.50 -31.20
C THR A 343 9.66 -35.89 -29.92
N VAL A 344 8.48 -35.32 -29.69
CA VAL A 344 7.58 -35.73 -28.60
C VAL A 344 6.94 -37.08 -28.88
N ASP A 345 6.95 -37.97 -27.89
CA ASP A 345 6.13 -39.19 -27.94
C ASP A 345 4.65 -38.82 -27.77
N LYS A 346 3.88 -38.83 -28.86
CA LYS A 346 2.44 -38.50 -28.83
C LYS A 346 1.65 -39.39 -27.86
N SER A 347 2.04 -40.64 -27.66
CA SER A 347 1.36 -41.56 -26.73
C SER A 347 1.60 -41.21 -25.25
N SER A 348 2.62 -40.39 -24.98
CA SER A 348 2.97 -39.93 -23.64
C SER A 348 2.24 -38.66 -23.20
N ILE A 349 1.58 -37.95 -24.13
CA ILE A 349 0.86 -36.71 -23.83
C ILE A 349 -0.32 -37.02 -22.93
N LYS A 350 -0.32 -36.43 -21.74
CA LYS A 350 -1.46 -36.49 -20.81
C LYS A 350 -1.87 -35.07 -20.43
N ILE A 351 -3.12 -34.75 -20.67
CA ILE A 351 -3.75 -33.47 -20.35
C ILE A 351 -4.72 -33.72 -19.20
N GLU A 352 -4.69 -32.87 -18.17
CA GLU A 352 -5.66 -32.96 -17.07
C GLU A 352 -6.96 -32.22 -17.44
N GLU A 353 -8.11 -32.82 -17.14
CA GLU A 353 -9.41 -32.18 -17.33
C GLU A 353 -9.64 -31.08 -16.26
N GLY A 354 -10.15 -29.92 -16.67
CA GLY A 354 -10.48 -28.79 -15.78
C GLY A 354 -9.29 -27.99 -15.24
N VAL A 355 -8.05 -28.44 -15.47
CA VAL A 355 -6.82 -27.75 -15.09
C VAL A 355 -5.93 -27.62 -16.32
N ASP A 356 -5.42 -26.42 -16.61
CA ASP A 356 -4.64 -26.13 -17.82
C ASP A 356 -3.18 -26.62 -17.71
N LEU A 357 -3.03 -27.93 -17.50
CA LEU A 357 -1.77 -28.60 -17.21
C LEU A 357 -1.66 -29.88 -18.03
N ALA A 358 -0.47 -30.11 -18.58
CA ALA A 358 -0.15 -31.34 -19.29
C ALA A 358 1.28 -31.82 -19.01
N VAL A 359 1.50 -33.11 -19.23
CA VAL A 359 2.81 -33.73 -19.18
C VAL A 359 3.10 -34.46 -20.49
N VAL A 360 4.38 -34.50 -20.85
CA VAL A 360 4.86 -35.09 -22.11
C VAL A 360 6.25 -35.68 -21.91
N LYS A 361 6.62 -36.68 -22.71
CA LYS A 361 7.94 -37.32 -22.67
C LYS A 361 8.72 -37.17 -23.98
N PHE A 362 10.04 -37.07 -23.87
CA PHE A 362 10.99 -37.20 -24.98
C PHE A 362 12.18 -38.06 -24.59
N LYS A 363 12.92 -38.56 -25.59
CA LYS A 363 14.13 -39.36 -25.36
C LYS A 363 15.38 -38.61 -25.78
N SER A 364 16.42 -38.65 -24.95
CA SER A 364 17.74 -38.08 -25.24
C SER A 364 18.85 -38.92 -24.61
N SER A 365 20.02 -38.93 -25.25
CA SER A 365 21.27 -39.49 -24.71
C SER A 365 22.11 -38.46 -23.95
N GLU A 366 21.73 -37.18 -23.99
CA GLU A 366 22.37 -36.09 -23.26
C GLU A 366 21.78 -35.96 -21.84
N ASP A 367 22.58 -35.46 -20.90
CA ASP A 367 22.19 -35.27 -19.51
C ASP A 367 21.59 -33.86 -19.29
N TYR A 368 20.31 -33.79 -18.91
CA TYR A 368 19.62 -32.54 -18.59
C TYR A 368 19.29 -32.42 -17.12
N GLN A 369 19.35 -31.20 -16.59
CA GLN A 369 19.00 -30.97 -15.18
C GLN A 369 17.50 -31.15 -14.97
N VAL A 370 17.15 -31.85 -13.90
CA VAL A 370 15.77 -31.97 -13.43
C VAL A 370 15.48 -30.86 -12.43
N ALA A 371 14.36 -30.15 -12.64
CA ALA A 371 13.98 -29.03 -11.81
C ALA A 371 13.58 -29.48 -10.38
N THR A 372 14.03 -28.72 -9.38
CA THR A 372 13.53 -28.85 -8.01
C THR A 372 12.15 -28.20 -7.90
N LEU A 373 11.13 -28.97 -7.55
CA LEU A 373 9.76 -28.50 -7.31
C LEU A 373 9.57 -28.13 -5.84
N ALA A 374 9.07 -26.93 -5.57
CA ALA A 374 8.84 -26.42 -4.23
C ALA A 374 7.35 -26.46 -3.87
N ASN A 375 7.02 -27.29 -2.88
CA ASN A 375 5.67 -27.52 -2.39
C ASN A 375 5.36 -26.62 -1.18
N TYR A 376 5.16 -25.33 -1.42
CA TYR A 376 4.68 -24.37 -0.44
C TYR A 376 3.91 -23.23 -1.12
N ASN A 377 3.03 -22.56 -0.38
CA ASN A 377 2.32 -21.38 -0.89
C ASN A 377 3.18 -20.11 -0.70
N PRO A 378 3.53 -19.35 -1.75
CA PRO A 378 4.30 -18.11 -1.60
C PRO A 378 3.61 -17.08 -0.68
N LYS A 379 4.39 -16.27 0.05
CA LYS A 379 3.83 -15.16 0.84
C LYS A 379 3.67 -13.93 -0.05
N ASP A 380 2.70 -13.10 0.32
CA ASP A 380 2.51 -11.79 -0.28
C ASP A 380 3.83 -11.00 -0.35
N ASN A 381 4.09 -10.43 -1.53
CA ASN A 381 5.26 -9.63 -1.88
C ASN A 381 6.60 -10.39 -1.96
N ASP A 382 6.60 -11.74 -1.92
CA ASP A 382 7.80 -12.54 -2.19
C ASP A 382 8.30 -12.30 -3.62
N TYR A 383 9.63 -12.30 -3.81
CA TYR A 383 10.23 -12.25 -5.14
C TYR A 383 10.02 -13.55 -5.89
N ILE A 384 9.56 -13.42 -7.13
CA ILE A 384 9.42 -14.53 -8.06
C ILE A 384 10.11 -14.21 -9.38
N PHE A 385 10.56 -15.26 -10.06
CA PHE A 385 11.23 -15.16 -11.36
C PHE A 385 10.51 -16.05 -12.35
N THR A 386 10.19 -15.53 -13.52
CA THR A 386 9.53 -16.29 -14.59
C THR A 386 10.47 -16.45 -15.77
N ALA A 387 10.55 -17.68 -16.28
CA ALA A 387 11.42 -18.00 -17.40
C ALA A 387 10.66 -18.71 -18.51
N GLY A 388 11.14 -18.60 -19.75
CA GLY A 388 10.53 -19.25 -20.90
C GLY A 388 10.91 -18.63 -22.23
N TYR A 389 10.25 -19.09 -23.29
CA TYR A 389 10.53 -18.73 -24.67
C TYR A 389 9.31 -18.04 -25.31
N PRO A 390 9.30 -16.70 -25.44
CA PRO A 390 8.26 -15.98 -26.14
C PRO A 390 8.15 -16.44 -27.60
N LYS A 391 6.94 -16.37 -28.15
CA LYS A 391 6.62 -16.66 -29.54
C LYS A 391 7.17 -15.56 -30.46
N LEU A 392 8.24 -15.88 -31.21
CA LEU A 392 8.85 -15.03 -32.24
C LEU A 392 9.31 -15.86 -33.46
N LYS A 393 8.43 -16.74 -33.98
CA LYS A 393 8.75 -17.65 -35.10
C LYS A 393 10.09 -18.38 -34.84
N ASN A 394 10.99 -18.45 -35.83
CA ASN A 394 12.28 -19.14 -35.73
C ASN A 394 13.27 -18.54 -34.69
N ASP A 395 13.04 -17.31 -34.21
CA ASP A 395 13.99 -16.56 -33.38
C ASP A 395 13.57 -16.43 -31.90
N SER A 396 12.60 -17.23 -31.42
CA SER A 396 12.08 -17.22 -30.02
C SER A 396 13.20 -17.19 -28.96
N PRO A 397 13.51 -16.02 -28.37
CA PRO A 397 14.69 -15.82 -27.53
C PRO A 397 14.39 -16.19 -26.07
N TRP A 398 15.37 -16.71 -25.35
CA TRP A 398 15.26 -16.94 -23.91
C TRP A 398 14.87 -15.66 -23.15
N ARG A 399 13.88 -15.76 -22.26
CA ARG A 399 13.49 -14.70 -21.33
C ARG A 399 13.54 -15.17 -19.89
N PHE A 400 14.03 -14.28 -19.05
CA PHE A 400 14.01 -14.39 -17.60
C PHE A 400 13.58 -13.03 -17.05
N THR A 401 12.49 -13.00 -16.30
CA THR A 401 11.89 -11.76 -15.77
C THR A 401 11.64 -11.90 -14.28
N VAL A 402 11.68 -10.77 -13.58
CA VAL A 402 11.51 -10.68 -12.13
C VAL A 402 10.22 -9.94 -11.81
N GLY A 403 9.57 -10.36 -10.73
CA GLY A 403 8.34 -9.77 -10.23
C GLY A 403 8.12 -10.11 -8.77
N ARG A 404 6.91 -9.80 -8.31
CA ARG A 404 6.46 -10.07 -6.95
C ARG A 404 5.13 -10.81 -7.01
N ILE A 405 4.94 -11.75 -6.09
CA ILE A 405 3.71 -12.55 -6.00
C ILE A 405 2.77 -11.99 -4.94
N LEU A 406 1.48 -12.06 -5.20
CA LEU A 406 0.44 -11.78 -4.21
C LEU A 406 0.14 -13.07 -3.44
N ASP A 407 -0.26 -12.97 -2.17
CA ASP A 407 -0.80 -14.15 -1.51
C ASP A 407 -2.03 -14.68 -2.25
N LYS A 408 -2.27 -15.99 -2.16
CA LYS A 408 -3.30 -16.68 -2.95
C LYS A 408 -4.67 -15.98 -2.87
N GLU A 409 -5.15 -15.62 -1.69
CA GLU A 409 -6.48 -15.04 -1.54
C GLU A 409 -6.54 -13.60 -2.10
N GLU A 410 -5.57 -12.76 -1.73
CA GLU A 410 -5.47 -11.37 -2.20
C GLU A 410 -5.30 -11.30 -3.73
N GLY A 411 -4.48 -12.17 -4.29
CA GLY A 411 -4.24 -12.29 -5.73
C GLY A 411 -5.52 -12.59 -6.48
N LEU A 412 -6.26 -13.60 -6.03
CA LEU A 412 -7.52 -14.01 -6.64
C LEU A 412 -8.58 -12.90 -6.64
N LEU A 413 -8.68 -12.13 -5.55
CA LEU A 413 -9.60 -10.99 -5.45
C LEU A 413 -9.24 -9.83 -6.38
N LYS A 414 -7.98 -9.72 -6.81
CA LYS A 414 -7.52 -8.62 -7.68
C LYS A 414 -7.74 -8.90 -9.16
N THR A 415 -7.82 -10.15 -9.58
CA THR A 415 -7.91 -10.50 -11.00
C THR A 415 -9.20 -9.99 -11.66
N LYS A 416 -9.17 -9.87 -12.98
CA LYS A 416 -10.31 -9.61 -13.86
C LYS A 416 -11.03 -10.91 -14.26
N GLN A 417 -10.40 -12.07 -14.08
CA GLN A 417 -11.00 -13.34 -14.46
C GLN A 417 -12.21 -13.65 -13.57
N SER A 418 -13.28 -14.14 -14.19
CA SER A 418 -14.34 -14.80 -13.44
C SER A 418 -13.81 -16.17 -13.02
N ASP A 419 -13.91 -16.47 -11.73
CA ASP A 419 -13.82 -17.85 -11.28
C ASP A 419 -14.94 -18.63 -11.97
N PHE A 420 -14.60 -19.78 -12.57
CA PHE A 420 -15.48 -20.79 -13.18
C PHE A 420 -16.00 -20.54 -14.61
N GLN A 421 -15.57 -21.41 -15.53
CA GLN A 421 -16.51 -22.16 -16.37
C GLN A 421 -16.80 -23.46 -15.61
N THR A 422 -18.03 -23.62 -15.13
CA THR A 422 -18.49 -24.80 -14.39
C THR A 422 -18.57 -26.00 -15.33
N ASN A 423 -17.61 -26.92 -15.23
CA ASN A 423 -17.89 -28.33 -15.42
C ASN A 423 -17.39 -29.06 -14.16
N ASP A 424 -18.31 -29.80 -13.53
CA ASP A 424 -18.17 -30.48 -12.25
C ASP A 424 -16.98 -31.44 -12.23
N LEU A 425 -15.99 -31.20 -11.34
CA LEU A 425 -14.99 -32.21 -10.98
C LEU A 425 -15.13 -32.55 -9.48
N PRO A 426 -15.82 -33.67 -9.14
CA PRO A 426 -16.17 -34.01 -7.75
C PRO A 426 -14.99 -34.45 -6.86
N GLU A 427 -13.81 -34.73 -7.42
CA GLU A 427 -12.78 -35.53 -6.73
C GLU A 427 -11.46 -34.82 -6.40
N LEU A 428 -11.35 -33.49 -6.52
CA LEU A 428 -10.16 -32.78 -6.01
C LEU A 428 -10.41 -32.25 -4.59
N PRO A 429 -9.66 -32.70 -3.57
CA PRO A 429 -9.84 -32.19 -2.22
C PRO A 429 -9.34 -30.73 -2.13
N ARG A 430 -10.31 -29.80 -2.10
CA ARG A 430 -10.27 -28.38 -1.68
C ARG A 430 -9.73 -27.29 -2.64
N ALA A 431 -10.63 -26.30 -2.81
CA ALA A 431 -10.44 -24.84 -2.71
C ALA A 431 -10.06 -24.01 -3.96
N SER A 432 -11.07 -23.28 -4.47
CA SER A 432 -10.97 -21.90 -4.98
C SER A 432 -9.78 -21.58 -5.89
N SER A 433 -9.81 -22.10 -7.11
CA SER A 433 -8.92 -21.69 -8.20
C SER A 433 -9.68 -20.84 -9.23
N LEU A 434 -8.96 -19.98 -9.97
CA LEU A 434 -9.52 -19.44 -11.22
C LEU A 434 -9.72 -20.60 -12.21
N THR A 435 -10.52 -20.36 -13.25
CA THR A 435 -10.75 -21.31 -14.34
C THR A 435 -9.43 -21.87 -14.88
N GLY A 436 -9.26 -23.18 -14.90
CA GLY A 436 -8.03 -23.85 -15.37
C GLY A 436 -6.93 -24.03 -14.30
N GLY A 437 -7.24 -23.83 -13.01
CA GLY A 437 -6.30 -24.07 -11.91
C GLY A 437 -5.30 -22.94 -11.65
N TYR A 438 -5.55 -21.74 -12.20
CA TYR A 438 -4.70 -20.57 -11.99
C TYR A 438 -4.93 -19.98 -10.59
N GLU A 439 -3.89 -20.01 -9.75
CA GLU A 439 -3.96 -19.53 -8.36
C GLU A 439 -2.77 -18.68 -7.94
N LEU A 440 -1.67 -18.73 -8.70
CA LEU A 440 -0.55 -17.82 -8.51
C LEU A 440 -0.81 -16.54 -9.30
N VAL A 441 -0.86 -15.41 -8.60
CA VAL A 441 -1.04 -14.08 -9.22
C VAL A 441 0.19 -13.23 -8.90
N TYR A 442 0.90 -12.77 -9.93
CA TYR A 442 2.17 -12.08 -9.76
C TYR A 442 2.40 -10.99 -10.80
N THR A 443 3.39 -10.14 -10.53
CA THR A 443 3.68 -8.93 -11.32
C THR A 443 4.76 -9.11 -12.38
N SER A 444 5.40 -10.29 -12.50
CA SER A 444 6.39 -10.53 -13.55
C SER A 444 5.82 -10.29 -14.95
N ILE A 445 6.64 -9.73 -15.83
CA ILE A 445 6.29 -9.52 -17.23
C ILE A 445 6.52 -10.83 -18.00
N THR A 446 5.52 -11.29 -18.73
CA THR A 446 5.53 -12.61 -19.39
C THR A 446 4.90 -12.49 -20.76
N TYR A 447 5.50 -13.05 -21.80
CA TYR A 447 5.04 -12.90 -23.19
C TYR A 447 4.33 -14.15 -23.69
N GLY A 448 3.50 -14.02 -24.73
CA GLY A 448 2.91 -15.19 -25.40
C GLY A 448 4.00 -16.17 -25.82
N GLY A 449 3.78 -17.47 -25.66
CA GLY A 449 4.78 -18.54 -25.85
C GLY A 449 5.58 -18.92 -24.59
N MET A 450 5.61 -18.09 -23.55
CA MET A 450 6.22 -18.46 -22.27
C MET A 450 5.36 -19.44 -21.44
N SER A 451 4.12 -19.73 -21.87
CA SER A 451 3.23 -20.68 -21.21
C SER A 451 3.89 -22.05 -21.03
N GLY A 452 3.70 -22.67 -19.88
CA GLY A 452 4.38 -23.90 -19.47
C GLY A 452 5.79 -23.69 -18.89
N GLY A 453 6.34 -22.47 -18.91
CA GLY A 453 7.63 -22.14 -18.32
C GLY A 453 7.60 -22.02 -16.79
N PRO A 454 8.77 -22.09 -16.11
CA PRO A 454 8.82 -22.08 -14.65
C PRO A 454 8.56 -20.70 -14.05
N VAL A 455 7.78 -20.69 -12.96
CA VAL A 455 7.75 -19.63 -11.95
C VAL A 455 8.62 -20.09 -10.78
N LEU A 456 9.63 -19.31 -10.42
CA LEU A 456 10.70 -19.69 -9.51
C LEU A 456 10.71 -18.81 -8.26
N ASP A 457 11.09 -19.39 -7.13
CA ASP A 457 11.50 -18.64 -5.95
C ASP A 457 12.94 -18.11 -6.07
N TRP A 458 13.40 -17.35 -5.08
CA TRP A 458 14.75 -16.76 -5.10
C TRP A 458 15.89 -17.77 -4.90
N GLN A 459 15.60 -19.04 -4.59
CA GLN A 459 16.57 -20.14 -4.60
C GLN A 459 16.59 -20.90 -5.94
N GLY A 460 15.75 -20.50 -6.90
CA GLY A 460 15.64 -21.11 -8.22
C GLY A 460 14.90 -22.44 -8.20
N ARG A 461 14.00 -22.65 -7.24
CA ARG A 461 13.09 -23.80 -7.19
C ARG A 461 11.76 -23.42 -7.83
N VAL A 462 11.14 -24.33 -8.57
CA VAL A 462 9.88 -24.11 -9.27
C VAL A 462 8.75 -24.12 -8.24
N ILE A 463 8.05 -22.99 -8.10
CA ILE A 463 6.86 -22.84 -7.24
C ILE A 463 5.55 -22.91 -8.04
N GLY A 464 5.64 -22.79 -9.37
CA GLY A 464 4.50 -22.97 -10.26
C GLY A 464 4.87 -22.91 -11.73
N ILE A 465 3.86 -23.05 -12.56
CA ILE A 465 3.96 -23.05 -14.02
C ILE A 465 3.24 -21.80 -14.54
N HIS A 466 3.93 -20.97 -15.33
CA HIS A 466 3.31 -19.82 -15.97
C HIS A 466 2.33 -20.30 -17.03
N GLY A 467 1.18 -19.64 -17.17
CA GLY A 467 0.27 -19.98 -18.27
C GLY A 467 -0.52 -18.83 -18.87
N LYS A 468 -0.82 -17.76 -18.11
CA LYS A 468 -1.61 -16.62 -18.64
C LYS A 468 -1.07 -15.28 -18.17
N ALA A 469 -1.32 -14.24 -18.96
CA ALA A 469 -1.16 -12.84 -18.57
C ALA A 469 -2.45 -12.08 -18.89
N GLU A 470 -2.91 -11.25 -17.96
CA GLU A 470 -4.02 -10.34 -18.22
C GLU A 470 -3.61 -9.31 -19.27
N GLY A 471 -4.47 -9.09 -20.25
CA GLY A 471 -4.22 -8.17 -21.35
C GLY A 471 -5.48 -7.76 -22.08
N GLU A 472 -5.39 -6.66 -22.81
CA GLU A 472 -6.48 -6.04 -23.57
C GLU A 472 -6.02 -5.79 -25.00
N LYS A 473 -6.94 -5.88 -25.97
CA LYS A 473 -6.61 -5.56 -27.37
C LYS A 473 -6.34 -4.06 -27.52
N ALA A 474 -5.08 -3.72 -27.77
CA ALA A 474 -4.58 -2.37 -28.02
C ALA A 474 -4.13 -2.27 -29.48
N LYS A 475 -5.11 -2.05 -30.38
CA LYS A 475 -4.87 -1.76 -31.80
C LYS A 475 -5.38 -0.36 -32.12
N ASP A 476 -4.51 0.51 -32.60
CA ASP A 476 -4.89 1.80 -33.16
C ASP A 476 -5.30 1.61 -34.62
N LYS A 477 -6.57 1.89 -34.92
CA LYS A 477 -7.09 1.76 -36.30
C LYS A 477 -6.49 2.81 -37.25
N LYS A 478 -6.04 3.96 -36.76
CA LYS A 478 -5.55 5.08 -37.58
C LYS A 478 -4.08 4.91 -37.93
N THR A 479 -3.25 4.65 -36.93
CA THR A 479 -1.79 4.52 -37.10
C THR A 479 -1.34 3.10 -37.41
N GLN A 480 -2.27 2.13 -37.35
CA GLN A 480 -1.98 0.69 -37.35
C GLN A 480 -1.01 0.26 -36.22
N ASP A 481 -0.78 1.12 -35.21
CA ASP A 481 -0.01 0.80 -34.02
C ASP A 481 -0.68 -0.37 -33.30
N CYS A 482 0.01 -1.49 -33.31
CA CYS A 482 -0.38 -2.76 -32.76
C CYS A 482 0.87 -3.21 -32.00
N GLY A 483 0.78 -3.27 -30.67
CA GLY A 483 1.94 -3.38 -29.77
C GLY A 483 2.89 -4.55 -30.03
N VAL A 484 3.86 -4.72 -29.13
CA VAL A 484 5.04 -5.59 -29.35
C VAL A 484 4.74 -7.11 -29.39
N ASN A 485 3.49 -7.53 -29.16
CA ASN A 485 3.07 -8.92 -29.09
C ASN A 485 2.22 -9.31 -30.31
N ASP A 486 2.41 -10.54 -30.81
CA ASP A 486 1.54 -11.16 -31.81
C ASP A 486 0.06 -11.07 -31.36
N GLY A 487 -0.78 -10.37 -32.15
CA GLY A 487 -2.23 -10.24 -31.90
C GLY A 487 -2.70 -8.91 -31.28
N CYS A 488 -1.85 -7.88 -31.19
CA CYS A 488 -2.18 -6.54 -30.67
C CYS A 488 -2.68 -6.54 -29.21
N GLN A 489 -2.17 -7.44 -28.35
CA GLN A 489 -2.52 -7.46 -26.94
C GLN A 489 -1.52 -6.65 -26.12
N ALA A 490 -2.03 -5.62 -25.42
CA ALA A 490 -1.31 -4.92 -24.37
C ALA A 490 -1.54 -5.63 -23.04
N GLN A 491 -0.48 -6.00 -22.34
CA GLN A 491 -0.55 -6.65 -21.04
C GLN A 491 -0.87 -5.59 -20.00
N ILE A 492 -2.12 -5.58 -19.50
CA ILE A 492 -2.56 -4.66 -18.44
C ILE A 492 -3.32 -5.47 -17.39
N GLY A 493 -2.74 -5.58 -16.21
CA GLY A 493 -3.20 -6.47 -15.12
C GLY A 493 -2.06 -7.31 -14.58
N TYR A 494 -2.30 -8.54 -14.12
CA TYR A 494 -1.32 -9.45 -13.54
C TYR A 494 -0.95 -10.61 -14.48
N SER A 495 0.10 -11.34 -14.14
CA SER A 495 0.41 -12.65 -14.71
C SER A 495 -0.06 -13.76 -13.77
N LEU A 496 -0.46 -14.89 -14.36
CA LEU A 496 -1.13 -16.00 -13.69
C LEU A 496 -0.37 -17.30 -13.92
N GLY A 497 -0.31 -18.13 -12.88
CA GLY A 497 0.29 -19.46 -12.95
C GLY A 497 -0.45 -20.51 -12.13
N ILE A 498 -0.15 -21.77 -12.42
CA ILE A 498 -0.65 -22.93 -11.70
C ILE A 498 0.40 -23.29 -10.63
N PRO A 499 0.04 -23.34 -9.35
CA PRO A 499 0.97 -23.73 -8.30
C PRO A 499 1.52 -25.16 -8.45
N VAL A 500 2.73 -25.40 -7.94
CA VAL A 500 3.28 -26.75 -7.84
C VAL A 500 2.46 -27.66 -6.94
N ASN A 501 1.85 -27.16 -5.86
CA ASN A 501 1.01 -28.01 -4.99
C ASN A 501 -0.24 -28.54 -5.72
N THR A 502 -0.84 -27.75 -6.62
CA THR A 502 -1.92 -28.19 -7.51
C THR A 502 -1.43 -29.30 -8.42
N PHE A 503 -0.27 -29.13 -9.07
CA PHE A 503 0.35 -30.19 -9.88
C PHE A 503 0.61 -31.47 -9.07
N LEU A 504 1.20 -31.36 -7.88
CA LEU A 504 1.52 -32.51 -7.02
C LEU A 504 0.26 -33.27 -6.58
N GLY A 505 -0.87 -32.57 -6.38
CA GLY A 505 -2.17 -33.21 -6.12
C GLY A 505 -2.71 -34.02 -7.31
N LEU A 506 -2.26 -33.72 -8.53
CA LEU A 506 -2.69 -34.36 -9.79
C LEU A 506 -1.73 -35.46 -10.28
N VAL A 507 -0.55 -35.58 -9.67
CA VAL A 507 0.47 -36.58 -10.02
C VAL A 507 -0.09 -38.01 -10.20
N PRO A 508 -0.98 -38.53 -9.33
CA PRO A 508 -1.56 -39.86 -9.52
C PRO A 508 -2.36 -40.02 -10.82
N ARG A 509 -3.10 -38.98 -11.24
CA ARG A 509 -3.90 -38.98 -12.48
C ARG A 509 -3.02 -38.85 -13.72
N LEU A 510 -2.00 -38.00 -13.63
CA LEU A 510 -1.01 -37.82 -14.70
C LEU A 510 -0.06 -39.03 -14.80
N GLY A 511 0.02 -39.91 -13.79
CA GLY A 511 0.88 -41.09 -13.80
C GLY A 511 2.35 -40.73 -14.03
N VAL A 512 2.83 -39.70 -13.34
CA VAL A 512 4.22 -39.23 -13.36
C VAL A 512 4.85 -39.38 -11.98
N LYS A 513 6.17 -39.31 -11.87
CA LYS A 513 6.89 -39.33 -10.58
C LYS A 513 7.95 -38.22 -10.58
N PRO A 514 7.62 -36.99 -10.16
CA PRO A 514 8.61 -35.92 -10.07
C PRO A 514 9.74 -36.31 -9.10
N GLN A 515 10.99 -36.03 -9.49
CA GLN A 515 12.15 -36.56 -8.76
C GLN A 515 12.62 -35.69 -7.59
N GLN A 516 12.54 -34.36 -7.72
CA GLN A 516 13.07 -33.43 -6.73
C GLN A 516 11.94 -32.57 -6.16
N ILE A 517 11.53 -32.85 -4.91
CA ILE A 517 10.48 -32.11 -4.22
C ILE A 517 11.02 -31.59 -2.89
N GLU A 518 10.90 -30.28 -2.66
CA GLU A 518 11.19 -29.64 -1.39
C GLU A 518 9.92 -29.04 -0.78
N ASN A 519 9.69 -29.30 0.51
CA ASN A 519 8.50 -28.81 1.23
C ASN A 519 8.80 -27.57 2.10
N THR A 520 10.03 -27.06 2.07
CA THR A 520 10.47 -25.95 2.93
C THR A 520 10.37 -24.61 2.21
N ARG A 521 9.86 -23.59 2.91
CA ARG A 521 9.92 -22.21 2.43
C ARG A 521 11.38 -21.73 2.36
N PRO A 522 11.72 -20.89 1.37
CA PRO A 522 13.05 -20.34 1.30
C PRO A 522 13.27 -19.36 2.46
N PRO A 523 14.51 -19.17 2.94
CA PRO A 523 14.76 -18.16 3.96
C PRO A 523 14.39 -16.74 3.48
N GLN A 524 14.36 -15.78 4.40
CA GLN A 524 14.17 -14.39 3.99
C GLN A 524 15.39 -13.89 3.21
N LEU A 525 15.14 -13.23 2.08
CA LEU A 525 16.17 -12.55 1.30
C LEU A 525 16.87 -11.49 2.17
N ASP A 526 18.20 -11.45 2.13
CA ASP A 526 18.97 -10.45 2.86
C ASP A 526 18.76 -9.03 2.29
N ALA A 527 18.97 -8.01 3.12
CA ALA A 527 18.69 -6.62 2.77
C ALA A 527 19.59 -6.07 1.64
N GLU A 528 20.75 -6.69 1.39
CA GLU A 528 21.64 -6.30 0.31
C GLU A 528 21.14 -6.82 -1.04
N LYS A 529 20.75 -8.09 -1.10
CA LYS A 529 20.10 -8.70 -2.26
C LYS A 529 18.79 -8.01 -2.58
N ASP A 530 17.95 -7.72 -1.58
CA ASP A 530 16.68 -6.97 -1.75
C ASP A 530 16.91 -5.62 -2.47
N ARG A 531 17.88 -4.83 -1.98
CA ARG A 531 18.29 -3.57 -2.64
C ARG A 531 18.83 -3.77 -4.06
N SER A 532 19.55 -4.86 -4.31
CA SER A 532 20.15 -5.15 -5.62
C SER A 532 19.11 -5.44 -6.71
N VAL A 533 17.99 -6.10 -6.39
CA VAL A 533 16.92 -6.39 -7.37
C VAL A 533 16.24 -5.09 -7.84
N ILE A 534 16.08 -4.12 -6.94
CA ILE A 534 15.41 -2.84 -7.23
C ILE A 534 16.14 -2.08 -8.36
N SER A 535 17.47 -2.24 -8.46
CA SER A 535 18.29 -1.60 -9.50
C SER A 535 18.19 -2.25 -10.89
N SER A 536 17.69 -3.50 -10.97
CA SER A 536 17.56 -4.26 -12.22
C SER A 536 16.30 -3.95 -13.03
N PHE A 537 15.35 -3.21 -12.44
CA PHE A 537 14.07 -2.90 -13.06
C PHE A 537 14.11 -1.73 -14.08
N GLY A 538 15.29 -1.21 -14.38
CA GLY A 538 15.46 -0.04 -15.25
C GLY A 538 15.28 -0.36 -16.74
N VAL A 539 14.08 -0.11 -17.28
CA VAL A 539 13.86 0.00 -18.74
C VAL A 539 13.40 1.41 -19.08
N PHE A 540 14.33 2.33 -19.22
CA PHE A 540 13.98 3.71 -19.50
C PHE A 540 13.71 3.92 -21.00
N VAL A 541 12.46 4.26 -21.37
CA VAL A 541 12.10 4.73 -22.71
C VAL A 541 12.07 6.25 -22.68
N ARG A 542 12.86 6.91 -23.54
CA ARG A 542 12.81 8.37 -23.77
C ARG A 542 12.68 8.64 -25.27
N GLY A 543 11.64 9.39 -25.64
CA GLY A 543 11.46 10.05 -26.95
C GLY A 543 11.00 9.15 -28.11
N ASN A 544 9.85 9.50 -28.72
CA ASN A 544 9.24 8.90 -29.92
C ASN A 544 8.73 7.44 -29.84
N ALA A 545 8.36 6.94 -28.65
CA ALA A 545 7.66 5.67 -28.54
C ALA A 545 6.17 5.78 -28.94
N SER A 546 5.64 4.73 -29.58
CA SER A 546 4.23 4.65 -29.98
C SER A 546 3.31 4.57 -28.75
N ALA A 547 2.03 4.84 -28.97
CA ALA A 547 1.04 4.82 -27.91
C ALA A 547 0.93 3.43 -27.25
N SER A 548 1.07 2.35 -28.01
CA SER A 548 1.06 0.97 -27.48
C SER A 548 2.31 0.66 -26.64
N GLN A 549 3.47 1.20 -27.01
CA GLN A 549 4.72 1.05 -26.27
C GLN A 549 4.68 1.80 -24.93
N TRP A 550 4.13 3.01 -24.91
CA TRP A 550 3.92 3.76 -23.67
C TRP A 550 2.90 3.09 -22.75
N LEU A 551 1.86 2.47 -23.32
CA LEU A 551 0.85 1.73 -22.56
C LEU A 551 1.46 0.53 -21.84
N GLU A 552 2.23 -0.29 -22.56
CA GLU A 552 3.00 -1.40 -21.98
C GLU A 552 3.97 -0.91 -20.91
N ARG A 553 4.70 0.18 -21.19
CA ARG A 553 5.65 0.77 -20.24
C ARG A 553 4.96 1.21 -18.95
N GLY A 554 3.79 1.84 -19.04
CA GLY A 554 3.00 2.25 -17.89
C GLY A 554 2.60 1.05 -17.03
N ASN A 555 2.12 -0.03 -17.65
CA ASN A 555 1.77 -1.25 -16.92
C ASN A 555 2.99 -1.92 -16.26
N GLN A 556 4.13 -1.97 -16.95
CA GLN A 556 5.37 -2.50 -16.37
C GLN A 556 5.80 -1.71 -15.14
N LEU A 557 5.78 -0.38 -15.21
CA LEU A 557 6.10 0.50 -14.08
C LEU A 557 5.14 0.32 -12.91
N TRP A 558 3.84 0.17 -13.19
CA TRP A 558 2.82 -0.10 -12.19
C TRP A 558 3.03 -1.46 -11.50
N ARG A 559 3.32 -2.52 -12.27
CA ARG A 559 3.67 -3.87 -11.75
C ARG A 559 4.91 -3.86 -10.85
N LEU A 560 5.78 -2.87 -11.03
CA LEU A 560 6.99 -2.63 -10.24
C LEU A 560 6.77 -1.70 -9.04
N ASN A 561 5.53 -1.25 -8.83
CA ASN A 561 5.14 -0.30 -7.80
C ASN A 561 5.79 1.10 -7.95
N ASP A 562 6.26 1.45 -9.15
CA ASP A 562 6.69 2.81 -9.52
C ASP A 562 5.51 3.58 -10.12
N ASN A 563 4.52 3.84 -9.25
CA ASN A 563 3.25 4.44 -9.63
C ASN A 563 3.42 5.84 -10.25
N TYR A 564 4.41 6.61 -9.78
CA TYR A 564 4.67 7.96 -10.31
C TYR A 564 5.09 7.93 -11.77
N GLN A 565 6.05 7.06 -12.13
CA GLN A 565 6.47 6.94 -13.52
C GLN A 565 5.43 6.23 -14.37
N ALA A 566 4.67 5.28 -13.80
CA ALA A 566 3.56 4.63 -14.49
C ALA A 566 2.53 5.66 -14.98
N VAL A 567 2.12 6.58 -14.10
CA VAL A 567 1.18 7.66 -14.45
C VAL A 567 1.72 8.52 -15.60
N LYS A 568 3.01 8.90 -15.56
CA LYS A 568 3.62 9.67 -16.66
C LYS A 568 3.60 8.91 -17.99
N ALA A 569 3.88 7.61 -17.96
CA ALA A 569 3.83 6.79 -19.17
C ALA A 569 2.40 6.72 -19.73
N PHE A 570 1.38 6.56 -18.88
CA PHE A 570 -0.01 6.60 -19.31
C PHE A 570 -0.43 7.98 -19.84
N ASP A 571 0.09 9.07 -19.27
CA ASP A 571 -0.14 10.43 -19.77
C ASP A 571 0.41 10.62 -21.19
N GLU A 572 1.54 10.00 -21.54
CA GLU A 572 2.05 10.02 -22.92
C GLU A 572 1.11 9.30 -23.90
N VAL A 573 0.49 8.18 -23.50
CA VAL A 573 -0.55 7.53 -24.31
C VAL A 573 -1.76 8.44 -24.50
N ILE A 574 -2.20 9.10 -23.41
CA ILE A 574 -3.36 10.00 -23.43
C ILE A 574 -3.12 11.19 -24.37
N LYS A 575 -1.91 11.75 -24.40
CA LYS A 575 -1.52 12.83 -25.32
C LYS A 575 -1.61 12.41 -26.79
N GLN A 576 -1.24 11.18 -27.11
CA GLN A 576 -1.28 10.63 -28.47
C GLN A 576 -2.70 10.29 -28.95
N LYS A 577 -3.67 10.15 -28.02
CA LYS A 577 -5.09 9.89 -28.30
C LYS A 577 -5.35 8.70 -29.25
N PRO A 578 -4.73 7.52 -29.01
CA PRO A 578 -5.02 6.33 -29.82
C PRO A 578 -6.46 5.86 -29.62
N SER A 579 -6.99 5.01 -30.52
CA SER A 579 -8.35 4.45 -30.33
C SER A 579 -8.51 3.59 -29.07
N PHE A 580 -7.41 3.10 -28.49
CA PHE A 580 -7.39 2.36 -27.22
C PHE A 580 -7.06 3.22 -25.99
N VAL A 581 -7.17 4.55 -26.09
CA VAL A 581 -6.77 5.48 -25.00
C VAL A 581 -7.50 5.21 -23.67
N TYR A 582 -8.68 4.61 -23.68
CA TYR A 582 -9.39 4.17 -22.47
C TYR A 582 -8.55 3.21 -21.59
N LEU A 583 -7.64 2.43 -22.20
CA LEU A 583 -6.71 1.56 -21.48
C LEU A 583 -5.65 2.35 -20.70
N ALA A 584 -5.22 3.50 -21.21
CA ALA A 584 -4.27 4.37 -20.52
C ALA A 584 -4.93 5.07 -19.33
N TYR A 585 -6.17 5.54 -19.50
CA TYR A 585 -6.98 6.06 -18.40
C TYR A 585 -7.22 5.00 -17.31
N TYR A 586 -7.54 3.78 -17.71
CA TYR A 586 -7.67 2.64 -16.79
C TYR A 586 -6.36 2.37 -16.04
N GLY A 587 -5.23 2.23 -16.74
CA GLY A 587 -3.92 2.02 -16.14
C GLY A 587 -3.50 3.15 -15.21
N LYS A 588 -3.79 4.41 -15.57
CA LYS A 588 -3.57 5.60 -14.74
C LYS A 588 -4.41 5.53 -13.46
N GLY A 589 -5.68 5.11 -13.56
CA GLY A 589 -6.55 4.88 -12.41
C GLY A 589 -6.01 3.82 -11.44
N LEU A 590 -5.46 2.72 -11.97
CA LEU A 590 -4.80 1.68 -11.16
C LEU A 590 -3.55 2.21 -10.44
N ALA A 591 -2.74 3.02 -11.12
CA ALA A 591 -1.49 3.56 -10.57
C ALA A 591 -1.72 4.64 -9.52
N LEU A 592 -2.71 5.52 -9.72
CA LEU A 592 -3.01 6.59 -8.76
C LEU A 592 -3.61 6.04 -7.47
N SER A 593 -4.66 5.22 -7.56
CA SER A 593 -5.40 4.56 -6.47
C SER A 593 -5.76 5.45 -5.26
N GLN A 594 -7.02 5.38 -4.81
CA GLN A 594 -7.50 6.09 -3.60
C GLN A 594 -7.33 7.62 -3.67
N SER A 595 -7.47 8.20 -4.85
CA SER A 595 -7.46 9.66 -5.06
C SER A 595 -8.59 10.10 -6.00
N GLU A 596 -8.98 11.37 -5.92
CA GLU A 596 -9.94 11.96 -6.86
C GLU A 596 -9.42 11.92 -8.30
N GLU A 597 -8.11 12.02 -8.52
CA GLU A 597 -7.54 11.87 -9.87
C GLU A 597 -7.67 10.44 -10.40
N ALA A 598 -7.62 9.43 -9.51
CA ALA A 598 -7.87 8.04 -9.89
C ALA A 598 -9.32 7.85 -10.36
N ILE A 599 -10.28 8.46 -9.65
CA ILE A 599 -11.71 8.46 -10.03
C ILE A 599 -11.87 9.12 -11.39
N ALA A 600 -11.36 10.34 -11.57
CA ALA A 600 -11.49 11.07 -12.84
C ALA A 600 -10.93 10.28 -14.04
N ALA A 601 -9.78 9.60 -13.86
CA ALA A 601 -9.22 8.75 -14.89
C ALA A 601 -10.13 7.53 -15.19
N LEU A 602 -10.66 6.87 -14.16
CA LEU A 602 -11.53 5.69 -14.34
C LEU A 602 -12.90 6.06 -14.92
N GLU A 603 -13.47 7.20 -14.55
CA GLU A 603 -14.69 7.74 -15.16
C GLU A 603 -14.49 7.95 -16.66
N GLU A 604 -13.36 8.57 -17.05
CA GLU A 604 -13.04 8.77 -18.46
C GLU A 604 -12.84 7.43 -19.20
N ALA A 605 -12.21 6.44 -18.58
CA ALA A 605 -12.12 5.09 -19.13
C ALA A 605 -13.51 4.47 -19.37
N THR A 606 -14.42 4.57 -18.40
CA THR A 606 -15.80 4.05 -18.52
C THR A 606 -16.65 4.84 -19.51
N ARG A 607 -16.43 6.14 -19.66
CA ARG A 607 -17.12 6.99 -20.64
C ARG A 607 -16.71 6.63 -22.06
N LEU A 608 -15.41 6.40 -22.28
CA LEU A 608 -14.85 6.02 -23.58
C LEU A 608 -15.18 4.57 -23.95
N LYS A 609 -15.28 3.68 -22.96
CA LYS A 609 -15.60 2.26 -23.15
C LYS A 609 -16.58 1.75 -22.08
N PRO A 610 -17.89 1.98 -22.26
CA PRO A 610 -18.91 1.66 -21.24
C PRO A 610 -19.08 0.17 -20.93
N ASP A 611 -18.69 -0.71 -21.84
CA ASP A 611 -18.71 -2.17 -21.68
C ASP A 611 -17.42 -2.73 -21.05
N PHE A 612 -16.47 -1.88 -20.66
CA PHE A 612 -15.23 -2.31 -20.01
C PHE A 612 -15.42 -2.49 -18.49
N PHE A 613 -15.91 -3.67 -18.10
CA PHE A 613 -16.27 -3.96 -16.70
C PHE A 613 -15.11 -3.73 -15.71
N ALA A 614 -13.85 -3.95 -16.11
CA ALA A 614 -12.71 -3.76 -15.22
C ALA A 614 -12.56 -2.30 -14.78
N ALA A 615 -12.81 -1.32 -15.66
CA ALA A 615 -12.81 0.09 -15.26
C ALA A 615 -13.94 0.38 -14.26
N TRP A 616 -15.15 -0.17 -14.47
CA TRP A 616 -16.26 -0.05 -13.52
C TRP A 616 -15.97 -0.68 -12.16
N LYS A 617 -15.34 -1.87 -12.14
CA LYS A 617 -14.89 -2.56 -10.93
C LYS A 617 -14.01 -1.65 -10.08
N TYR A 618 -12.94 -1.11 -10.68
CA TYR A 618 -11.99 -0.27 -9.96
C TYR A 618 -12.55 1.14 -9.67
N LEU A 619 -13.46 1.66 -10.49
CA LEU A 619 -14.16 2.91 -10.21
C LEU A 619 -15.00 2.78 -8.92
N GLY A 620 -15.77 1.70 -8.80
CA GLY A 620 -16.54 1.38 -7.60
C GLY A 620 -15.67 1.24 -6.35
N GLU A 621 -14.52 0.58 -6.46
CA GLU A 621 -13.56 0.48 -5.35
C GLU A 621 -13.01 1.84 -4.91
N ASN A 622 -12.63 2.71 -5.85
CA ASN A 622 -12.09 4.04 -5.54
C ASN A 622 -13.17 4.94 -4.90
N TYR A 623 -14.39 4.91 -5.42
CA TYR A 623 -15.53 5.60 -4.80
C TYR A 623 -15.78 5.14 -3.37
N ARG A 624 -15.76 3.83 -3.11
CA ARG A 624 -15.91 3.30 -1.74
C ARG A 624 -14.81 3.81 -0.82
N LYS A 625 -13.56 3.75 -1.27
CA LYS A 625 -12.39 4.19 -0.47
C LYS A 625 -12.43 5.68 -0.13
N LEU A 626 -12.95 6.52 -1.02
CA LEU A 626 -13.18 7.95 -0.76
C LEU A 626 -14.55 8.25 -0.13
N LYS A 627 -15.25 7.24 0.40
CA LYS A 627 -16.55 7.37 1.09
C LYS A 627 -17.69 7.94 0.24
N GLN A 628 -17.57 7.88 -1.08
CA GLN A 628 -18.65 8.20 -2.03
C GLN A 628 -19.49 6.94 -2.30
N LEU A 629 -20.17 6.43 -1.27
CA LEU A 629 -20.77 5.08 -1.25
C LEU A 629 -21.89 4.89 -2.28
N ASP A 630 -22.75 5.90 -2.50
CA ASP A 630 -23.84 5.81 -3.49
C ASP A 630 -23.31 5.63 -4.91
N LYS A 631 -22.28 6.41 -5.28
CA LYS A 631 -21.60 6.30 -6.57
C LYS A 631 -20.87 4.97 -6.71
N ALA A 632 -20.27 4.48 -5.63
CA ALA A 632 -19.64 3.16 -5.60
C ALA A 632 -20.64 2.06 -5.95
N LEU A 633 -21.85 2.11 -5.37
CA LEU A 633 -22.89 1.13 -5.61
C LEU A 633 -23.36 1.14 -7.08
N VAL A 634 -23.52 2.33 -7.67
CA VAL A 634 -23.86 2.49 -9.10
C VAL A 634 -22.78 1.85 -9.99
N ALA A 635 -21.51 2.19 -9.78
CA ALA A 635 -20.41 1.65 -10.58
C ALA A 635 -20.28 0.12 -10.46
N ILE A 636 -20.44 -0.43 -9.24
CA ILE A 636 -20.37 -1.88 -9.02
C ILE A 636 -21.57 -2.59 -9.65
N ASN A 637 -22.78 -2.05 -9.55
CA ASN A 637 -23.94 -2.65 -10.21
C ASN A 637 -23.75 -2.66 -11.74
N LYS A 638 -23.11 -1.63 -12.32
CA LYS A 638 -22.77 -1.64 -13.75
C LYS A 638 -21.72 -2.71 -14.09
N ALA A 639 -20.73 -2.92 -13.24
CA ALA A 639 -19.78 -4.02 -13.43
C ALA A 639 -20.47 -5.39 -13.35
N ILE A 640 -21.41 -5.59 -12.42
CA ILE A 640 -22.19 -6.83 -12.28
C ILE A 640 -23.08 -7.07 -13.50
N GLU A 641 -23.71 -6.02 -14.05
CA GLU A 641 -24.50 -6.12 -15.28
C GLU A 641 -23.67 -6.67 -16.45
N LEU A 642 -22.39 -6.26 -16.54
CA LEU A 642 -21.45 -6.71 -17.56
C LEU A 642 -20.89 -8.12 -17.29
N GLN A 643 -20.77 -8.52 -16.02
CA GLN A 643 -20.25 -9.83 -15.61
C GLN A 643 -21.04 -10.41 -14.41
N PRO A 644 -22.24 -10.95 -14.65
CA PRO A 644 -23.12 -11.41 -13.56
C PRO A 644 -22.65 -12.68 -12.85
N GLN A 645 -21.71 -13.42 -13.43
CA GLN A 645 -21.16 -14.64 -12.84
C GLN A 645 -19.86 -14.40 -12.05
N ASN A 646 -19.41 -13.15 -11.91
CA ASN A 646 -18.14 -12.83 -11.24
C ASN A 646 -18.37 -12.62 -9.72
N PRO A 647 -17.97 -13.57 -8.85
CA PRO A 647 -18.23 -13.47 -7.41
C PRO A 647 -17.51 -12.31 -6.72
N ILE A 648 -16.39 -11.83 -7.29
CA ILE A 648 -15.59 -10.72 -6.73
C ILE A 648 -16.44 -9.44 -6.69
N LEU A 649 -17.26 -9.21 -7.72
CA LEU A 649 -18.10 -8.01 -7.82
C LEU A 649 -19.19 -7.99 -6.74
N TYR A 650 -19.76 -9.15 -6.42
CA TYR A 650 -20.74 -9.29 -5.34
C TYR A 650 -20.10 -9.07 -3.96
N ASN A 651 -18.86 -9.52 -3.74
CA ASN A 651 -18.12 -9.18 -2.53
C ASN A 651 -17.79 -7.68 -2.45
N GLN A 652 -17.46 -7.02 -3.55
CA GLN A 652 -17.30 -5.56 -3.56
C GLN A 652 -18.61 -4.83 -3.23
N LYS A 653 -19.73 -5.29 -3.81
CA LYS A 653 -21.08 -4.79 -3.51
C LYS A 653 -21.42 -4.96 -2.03
N TYR A 654 -21.12 -6.11 -1.45
CA TYR A 654 -21.26 -6.36 -0.01
C TYR A 654 -20.57 -5.28 0.82
N TRP A 655 -19.31 -4.97 0.55
CA TRP A 655 -18.57 -3.97 1.33
C TRP A 655 -19.18 -2.57 1.21
N VAL A 656 -19.69 -2.18 0.05
CA VAL A 656 -20.38 -0.88 -0.10
C VAL A 656 -21.68 -0.86 0.70
N LEU A 657 -22.50 -1.90 0.60
CA LEU A 657 -23.77 -1.99 1.32
C LEU A 657 -23.58 -2.09 2.84
N PHE A 658 -22.55 -2.80 3.27
CA PHE A 658 -22.15 -2.89 4.68
C PHE A 658 -21.73 -1.52 5.23
N GLU A 659 -20.96 -0.74 4.48
CA GLU A 659 -20.61 0.65 4.86
C GLU A 659 -21.81 1.60 4.83
N LEU A 660 -22.79 1.35 3.95
CA LEU A 660 -24.09 2.06 3.92
C LEU A 660 -25.04 1.64 5.05
N LYS A 661 -24.68 0.63 5.86
CA LYS A 661 -25.53 0.04 6.92
C LYS A 661 -26.82 -0.62 6.38
N ASP A 662 -26.82 -1.03 5.11
CA ASP A 662 -27.88 -1.88 4.53
C ASP A 662 -27.49 -3.36 4.70
N ASP A 663 -27.68 -3.86 5.92
CA ASP A 663 -27.26 -5.20 6.31
C ASP A 663 -27.99 -6.31 5.52
N VAL A 664 -29.25 -6.07 5.12
CA VAL A 664 -30.08 -7.06 4.40
C VAL A 664 -29.54 -7.26 3.00
N SER A 665 -29.33 -6.17 2.26
CA SER A 665 -28.78 -6.24 0.91
C SER A 665 -27.31 -6.69 0.93
N ALA A 666 -26.55 -6.31 1.97
CA ALA A 666 -25.18 -6.79 2.16
C ALA A 666 -25.15 -8.31 2.37
N GLU A 667 -26.02 -8.87 3.22
CA GLU A 667 -26.14 -10.32 3.44
C GLU A 667 -26.45 -11.07 2.15
N ALA A 668 -27.38 -10.54 1.34
CA ALA A 668 -27.74 -11.10 0.05
C ALA A 668 -26.55 -11.08 -0.93
N ALA A 669 -25.85 -9.94 -1.06
CA ALA A 669 -24.71 -9.80 -1.95
C ALA A 669 -23.57 -10.77 -1.60
N ILE A 670 -23.18 -10.87 -0.31
CA ILE A 670 -22.09 -11.78 0.08
C ILE A 670 -22.50 -13.25 -0.02
N THR A 671 -23.78 -13.56 0.15
CA THR A 671 -24.29 -14.92 -0.03
C THR A 671 -24.27 -15.32 -1.50
N GLU A 672 -24.61 -14.42 -2.42
CA GLU A 672 -24.47 -14.67 -3.86
C GLU A 672 -23.01 -14.86 -4.26
N ALA A 673 -22.08 -14.06 -3.72
CA ALA A 673 -20.64 -14.24 -3.94
C ALA A 673 -20.17 -15.66 -3.53
N ILE A 674 -20.62 -16.14 -2.35
CA ILE A 674 -20.31 -17.48 -1.86
C ILE A 674 -20.92 -18.57 -2.74
N LYS A 675 -22.15 -18.36 -3.24
CA LYS A 675 -22.84 -19.29 -4.13
C LYS A 675 -22.12 -19.42 -5.48
N LEU A 676 -21.69 -18.29 -6.06
CA LEU A 676 -20.96 -18.25 -7.33
C LEU A 676 -19.54 -18.81 -7.22
N GLY A 677 -18.86 -18.58 -6.09
CA GLY A 677 -17.51 -19.07 -5.85
C GLY A 677 -17.12 -19.05 -4.37
N PRO A 678 -17.24 -20.17 -3.64
CA PRO A 678 -16.90 -20.22 -2.22
C PRO A 678 -15.42 -19.88 -1.96
N ARG A 679 -15.17 -18.83 -1.18
CA ARG A 679 -13.82 -18.32 -0.86
C ARG A 679 -13.67 -17.96 0.61
N ALA A 680 -12.47 -18.12 1.17
CA ALA A 680 -12.21 -17.81 2.57
C ALA A 680 -12.49 -16.33 2.88
N ALA A 681 -12.17 -15.43 1.93
CA ALA A 681 -12.50 -14.01 2.04
C ALA A 681 -14.01 -13.77 2.21
N PHE A 682 -14.86 -14.46 1.44
CA PHE A 682 -16.29 -14.19 1.47
C PHE A 682 -16.98 -14.73 2.72
N TYR A 683 -16.57 -15.92 3.19
CA TYR A 683 -17.00 -16.41 4.50
C TYR A 683 -16.53 -15.47 5.62
N SER A 684 -15.30 -14.93 5.54
CA SER A 684 -14.82 -13.95 6.53
C SER A 684 -15.66 -12.67 6.52
N SER A 685 -15.97 -12.13 5.33
CA SER A 685 -16.87 -10.98 5.15
C SER A 685 -18.24 -11.23 5.76
N ARG A 686 -18.89 -12.36 5.44
CA ARG A 686 -20.21 -12.70 6.01
C ARG A 686 -20.14 -12.93 7.52
N GLY A 687 -19.05 -13.53 8.01
CA GLY A 687 -18.79 -13.67 9.45
C GLY A 687 -18.74 -12.32 10.17
N THR A 688 -18.09 -11.31 9.56
CA THR A 688 -18.03 -9.94 10.08
C THR A 688 -19.39 -9.25 10.08
N LEU A 689 -20.20 -9.45 9.03
CA LEU A 689 -21.60 -8.97 9.04
C LEU A 689 -22.39 -9.56 10.21
N TYR A 690 -22.27 -10.87 10.44
CA TYR A 690 -22.93 -11.54 11.55
C TYR A 690 -22.40 -11.13 12.92
N HIS A 691 -21.11 -10.85 13.03
CA HIS A 691 -20.51 -10.30 14.26
C HIS A 691 -21.11 -8.93 14.59
N VAL A 692 -21.17 -8.00 13.63
CA VAL A 692 -21.79 -6.68 13.84
C VAL A 692 -23.26 -6.79 14.19
N ASN A 693 -23.98 -7.72 13.54
CA ASN A 693 -25.39 -8.00 13.81
C ASN A 693 -25.66 -8.87 15.04
N GLN A 694 -24.63 -9.14 15.85
CA GLN A 694 -24.74 -9.92 17.09
C GLN A 694 -25.26 -11.36 16.89
N LYS A 695 -25.15 -11.89 15.67
CA LYS A 695 -25.46 -13.28 15.32
C LYS A 695 -24.24 -14.17 15.57
N TRP A 696 -23.89 -14.36 16.84
CA TRP A 696 -22.58 -14.90 17.27
C TRP A 696 -22.24 -16.28 16.72
N ASP A 697 -23.19 -17.23 16.75
CA ASP A 697 -22.98 -18.61 16.30
C ASP A 697 -22.72 -18.67 14.78
N LEU A 698 -23.44 -17.84 14.02
CA LEU A 698 -23.22 -17.72 12.58
C LEU A 698 -21.87 -17.05 12.27
N ALA A 699 -21.48 -16.03 13.03
CA ALA A 699 -20.21 -15.36 12.86
C ALA A 699 -19.03 -16.35 13.01
N ILE A 700 -18.99 -17.08 14.12
CA ILE A 700 -17.91 -18.03 14.39
C ILE A 700 -17.91 -19.21 13.41
N ALA A 701 -19.08 -19.72 13.01
CA ALA A 701 -19.19 -20.76 12.00
C ALA A 701 -18.59 -20.32 10.66
N ASN A 702 -18.85 -19.09 10.22
CA ASN A 702 -18.29 -18.55 8.99
C ASN A 702 -16.77 -18.32 9.09
N TYR A 703 -16.25 -17.80 10.21
CA TYR A 703 -14.79 -17.70 10.40
C TYR A 703 -14.10 -19.06 10.40
N ASN A 704 -14.69 -20.07 11.05
CA ASN A 704 -14.16 -21.43 11.04
C ASN A 704 -14.20 -22.04 9.63
N ARG A 705 -15.27 -21.79 8.87
CA ARG A 705 -15.36 -22.25 7.47
C ARG A 705 -14.32 -21.57 6.59
N ALA A 706 -14.08 -20.26 6.77
CA ALA A 706 -13.03 -19.55 6.06
C ALA A 706 -11.64 -20.15 6.32
N ILE A 707 -11.31 -20.49 7.57
CA ILE A 707 -10.04 -21.15 7.93
C ILE A 707 -9.94 -22.57 7.35
N GLN A 708 -11.05 -23.32 7.28
CA GLN A 708 -11.06 -24.63 6.63
C GLN A 708 -10.74 -24.55 5.12
N ILE A 709 -11.19 -23.48 4.46
CA ILE A 709 -10.95 -23.23 3.03
C ILE A 709 -9.51 -22.77 2.82
N ASN A 710 -9.06 -21.75 3.56
CA ASN A 710 -7.72 -21.20 3.47
C ASN A 710 -7.16 -20.88 4.87
N PRO A 711 -6.39 -21.80 5.48
CA PRO A 711 -5.82 -21.60 6.81
C PRO A 711 -4.66 -20.59 6.85
N GLU A 712 -4.20 -20.11 5.68
CA GLU A 712 -3.14 -19.09 5.57
C GLU A 712 -3.72 -17.68 5.35
N TYR A 713 -5.04 -17.52 5.22
CA TYR A 713 -5.66 -16.21 5.05
C TYR A 713 -5.68 -15.42 6.37
N ALA A 714 -4.69 -14.54 6.53
CA ALA A 714 -4.46 -13.78 7.76
C ALA A 714 -5.69 -12.96 8.20
N MET A 715 -6.44 -12.38 7.26
CA MET A 715 -7.59 -11.55 7.60
C MET A 715 -8.70 -12.31 8.34
N THR A 716 -8.87 -13.62 8.12
CA THR A 716 -9.85 -14.39 8.90
C THR A 716 -9.48 -14.41 10.38
N TYR A 717 -8.22 -14.70 10.71
CA TYR A 717 -7.75 -14.66 12.09
C TYR A 717 -7.86 -13.26 12.67
N HIS A 718 -7.57 -12.22 11.89
CA HIS A 718 -7.76 -10.83 12.32
C HIS A 718 -9.22 -10.56 12.71
N TYR A 719 -10.20 -10.87 11.86
CA TYR A 719 -11.60 -10.66 12.20
C TYR A 719 -12.04 -11.54 13.38
N ARG A 720 -11.54 -12.78 13.47
CA ARG A 720 -11.85 -13.68 14.59
C ARG A 720 -11.20 -13.23 15.91
N THR A 721 -10.04 -12.58 15.90
CA THR A 721 -9.48 -11.93 17.11
C THR A 721 -10.40 -10.84 17.64
N ILE A 722 -10.91 -9.98 16.75
CA ILE A 722 -11.86 -8.92 17.12
C ILE A 722 -13.14 -9.53 17.71
N PHE A 723 -13.66 -10.58 17.08
CA PHE A 723 -14.78 -11.35 17.61
C PHE A 723 -14.50 -11.89 19.01
N TYR A 724 -13.38 -12.58 19.22
CA TYR A 724 -13.03 -13.15 20.53
C TYR A 724 -12.77 -12.07 21.60
N GLU A 725 -12.11 -10.97 21.25
CA GLU A 725 -11.93 -9.83 22.17
C GLU A 725 -13.25 -9.22 22.60
N SER A 726 -14.21 -9.05 21.67
CA SER A 726 -15.55 -8.52 21.99
C SER A 726 -16.38 -9.45 22.90
N ARG A 727 -15.96 -10.70 23.05
CA ARG A 727 -16.58 -11.73 23.91
C ARG A 727 -15.70 -12.10 25.09
N GLU A 728 -14.63 -11.33 25.33
CA GLU A 728 -13.65 -11.52 26.40
C GLU A 728 -13.01 -12.93 26.40
N LYS A 729 -12.91 -13.56 25.23
CA LYS A 729 -12.28 -14.87 25.02
C LYS A 729 -10.78 -14.71 24.76
N TRP A 730 -10.06 -14.24 25.77
CA TRP A 730 -8.65 -13.82 25.66
C TRP A 730 -7.70 -14.91 25.17
N ASP A 731 -7.82 -16.15 25.65
CA ASP A 731 -6.92 -17.24 25.24
C ASP A 731 -7.08 -17.60 23.75
N LEU A 732 -8.31 -17.57 23.24
CA LEU A 732 -8.59 -17.83 21.82
C LEU A 732 -8.08 -16.68 20.94
N ALA A 733 -8.24 -15.43 21.38
CA ALA A 733 -7.67 -14.27 20.69
C ALA A 733 -6.13 -14.29 20.69
N ILE A 734 -5.49 -14.68 21.80
CA ILE A 734 -4.03 -14.85 21.89
C ILE A 734 -3.54 -15.92 20.91
N ALA A 735 -4.25 -17.05 20.80
CA ALA A 735 -3.93 -18.11 19.83
C ALA A 735 -4.00 -17.60 18.39
N ASP A 736 -5.05 -16.86 18.03
CA ASP A 736 -5.21 -16.27 16.70
C ASP A 736 -4.17 -15.18 16.42
N TYR A 737 -3.80 -14.35 17.42
CA TYR A 737 -2.65 -13.45 17.27
C TYR A 737 -1.33 -14.21 17.09
N GLY A 738 -1.16 -15.35 17.75
CA GLY A 738 -0.04 -16.26 17.52
C GLY A 738 0.03 -16.71 16.06
N LYS A 739 -1.11 -17.10 15.48
CA LYS A 739 -1.18 -17.49 14.07
C LYS A 739 -0.93 -16.30 13.13
N LEU A 740 -1.46 -15.12 13.44
CA LEU A 740 -1.19 -13.88 12.69
C LEU A 740 0.31 -13.53 12.69
N ILE A 741 0.99 -13.70 13.81
CA ILE A 741 2.44 -13.49 13.94
C ILE A 741 3.23 -14.51 13.10
N GLU A 742 2.82 -15.77 13.06
CA GLU A 742 3.42 -16.79 12.18
C GLU A 742 3.27 -16.42 10.69
N LEU A 743 2.07 -15.97 10.30
CA LEU A 743 1.76 -15.57 8.93
C LEU A 743 2.49 -14.28 8.52
N LYS A 744 2.47 -13.26 9.39
CA LYS A 744 3.01 -11.91 9.15
C LYS A 744 3.98 -11.48 10.28
N PRO A 745 5.17 -12.08 10.39
CA PRO A 745 6.09 -11.92 11.54
C PRO A 745 6.72 -10.53 11.68
N LYS A 746 6.61 -9.67 10.66
CA LYS A 746 7.10 -8.28 10.68
C LYS A 746 6.04 -7.25 11.09
N SER A 747 4.82 -7.70 11.40
CA SER A 747 3.74 -6.82 11.84
C SER A 747 3.85 -6.53 13.33
N SER A 748 4.39 -5.35 13.70
CA SER A 748 4.53 -4.96 15.12
C SER A 748 3.18 -4.85 15.83
N GLN A 749 2.12 -4.49 15.09
CA GLN A 749 0.75 -4.41 15.60
C GLN A 749 0.28 -5.71 16.25
N TYR A 750 0.54 -6.87 15.63
CA TYR A 750 0.06 -8.15 16.18
C TYR A 750 0.78 -8.54 17.48
N TYR A 751 2.06 -8.21 17.62
CA TYR A 751 2.77 -8.35 18.90
C TYR A 751 2.21 -7.40 19.95
N SER A 752 2.03 -6.12 19.62
CA SER A 752 1.47 -5.11 20.53
C SER A 752 0.04 -5.47 20.99
N SER A 753 -0.79 -6.03 20.11
CA SER A 753 -2.13 -6.51 20.48
C SER A 753 -2.09 -7.75 21.38
N ARG A 754 -1.26 -8.74 21.06
CA ARG A 754 -1.10 -9.93 21.92
C ARG A 754 -0.52 -9.59 23.28
N ALA A 755 0.43 -8.65 23.34
CA ALA A 755 1.00 -8.12 24.57
C ALA A 755 -0.08 -7.51 25.48
N ARG A 756 -1.00 -6.72 24.92
CA ARG A 756 -2.14 -6.16 25.65
C ARG A 756 -3.04 -7.25 26.24
N LEU A 757 -3.27 -8.35 25.52
CA LEU A 757 -4.06 -9.46 26.05
C LEU A 757 -3.32 -10.21 27.17
N TYR A 758 -2.00 -10.40 27.05
CA TYR A 758 -1.19 -10.90 28.15
C TYR A 758 -1.22 -9.98 29.37
N GLU A 759 -1.22 -8.66 29.17
CA GLU A 759 -1.39 -7.68 30.25
C GLU A 759 -2.75 -7.85 30.95
N ILE A 760 -3.85 -7.98 30.21
CA ILE A 760 -5.19 -8.22 30.77
C ILE A 760 -5.21 -9.50 31.63
N GLN A 761 -4.51 -10.55 31.19
CA GLN A 761 -4.40 -11.83 31.91
C GLN A 761 -3.38 -11.83 33.06
N GLY A 762 -2.64 -10.74 33.26
CA GLY A 762 -1.58 -10.65 34.27
C GLY A 762 -0.29 -11.40 33.92
N LYS A 763 -0.09 -11.79 32.67
CA LYS A 763 1.12 -12.47 32.15
C LYS A 763 2.18 -11.43 31.74
N TRP A 764 2.72 -10.71 32.72
CA TRP A 764 3.53 -9.50 32.49
C TRP A 764 4.81 -9.72 31.70
N ASP A 765 5.51 -10.83 31.93
CA ASP A 765 6.78 -11.10 31.24
C ASP A 765 6.58 -11.40 29.75
N LEU A 766 5.50 -12.11 29.42
CA LEU A 766 5.11 -12.37 28.03
C LEU A 766 4.66 -11.08 27.34
N ALA A 767 3.91 -10.22 28.04
CA ALA A 767 3.52 -8.91 27.51
C ALA A 767 4.75 -8.04 27.20
N LEU A 768 5.72 -7.96 28.12
CA LEU A 768 6.95 -7.20 27.92
C LEU A 768 7.79 -7.76 26.77
N ALA A 769 7.90 -9.09 26.65
CA ALA A 769 8.61 -9.73 25.55
C ALA A 769 8.00 -9.37 24.20
N ASP A 770 6.67 -9.39 24.08
CA ASP A 770 5.98 -9.01 22.85
C ASP A 770 6.10 -7.51 22.54
N TYR A 771 5.99 -6.61 23.53
CA TYR A 771 6.24 -5.19 23.31
C TYR A 771 7.68 -4.91 22.85
N ASN A 772 8.67 -5.61 23.41
CA ASN A 772 10.05 -5.51 22.96
C ASN A 772 10.19 -6.02 21.52
N LYS A 773 9.51 -7.11 21.18
CA LYS A 773 9.54 -7.65 19.82
C LYS A 773 8.86 -6.71 18.82
N ALA A 774 7.74 -6.10 19.18
CA ALA A 774 7.04 -5.10 18.37
C ALA A 774 7.99 -3.96 17.96
N ILE A 775 8.74 -3.40 18.91
CA ILE A 775 9.74 -2.35 18.67
C ILE A 775 10.86 -2.82 17.71
N GLN A 776 11.27 -4.09 17.80
CA GLN A 776 12.35 -4.64 16.97
C GLN A 776 11.93 -4.92 15.52
N VAL A 777 10.71 -5.41 15.29
CA VAL A 777 10.33 -5.95 13.97
C VAL A 777 10.00 -4.89 12.93
N ASN A 778 9.62 -3.67 13.35
CA ASN A 778 9.33 -2.58 12.41
C ASN A 778 9.79 -1.21 12.95
N PRO A 779 11.01 -0.76 12.59
CA PRO A 779 11.54 0.53 13.01
C PRO A 779 10.68 1.74 12.57
N GLY A 780 9.89 1.61 11.50
CA GLY A 780 9.00 2.67 11.02
C GLY A 780 7.83 2.97 11.96
N TYR A 781 7.40 1.99 12.76
CA TYR A 781 6.34 2.15 13.77
C TYR A 781 6.89 2.29 15.20
N ALA A 782 8.22 2.33 15.36
CA ALA A 782 8.86 2.32 16.67
C ALA A 782 8.31 3.40 17.61
N ALA A 783 7.99 4.60 17.12
CA ALA A 783 7.38 5.65 17.96
C ALA A 783 6.04 5.22 18.59
N SER A 784 5.19 4.49 17.85
CA SER A 784 3.94 3.93 18.36
C SER A 784 4.19 2.79 19.35
N ASP A 785 5.10 1.89 19.00
CA ASP A 785 5.40 0.71 19.83
C ASP A 785 6.07 1.07 21.17
N TYR A 786 6.95 2.08 21.20
CA TYR A 786 7.44 2.69 22.44
C TYR A 786 6.29 3.32 23.25
N GLY A 787 5.35 4.00 22.60
CA GLY A 787 4.16 4.54 23.27
C GLY A 787 3.27 3.47 23.90
N ASN A 788 3.14 2.30 23.27
CA ASN A 788 2.39 1.16 23.81
C ASN A 788 3.10 0.55 25.02
N ARG A 789 4.43 0.35 24.95
CA ARG A 789 5.22 -0.15 26.09
C ARG A 789 5.27 0.84 27.25
N ALA A 790 5.25 2.15 26.96
CA ALA A 790 5.12 3.19 27.98
C ALA A 790 3.82 3.05 28.77
N LYS A 791 2.68 2.81 28.10
CA LYS A 791 1.39 2.55 28.75
C LYS A 791 1.42 1.29 29.61
N PHE A 792 2.07 0.23 29.13
CA PHE A 792 2.29 -0.98 29.91
C PHE A 792 3.10 -0.69 31.19
N TYR A 793 4.21 0.04 31.10
CA TYR A 793 4.98 0.45 32.27
C TYR A 793 4.19 1.35 33.22
N GLU A 794 3.34 2.23 32.69
CA GLU A 794 2.43 3.07 33.47
C GLU A 794 1.43 2.23 34.26
N GLY A 795 0.78 1.24 33.63
CA GLY A 795 -0.11 0.28 34.31
C GLY A 795 0.59 -0.51 35.41
N ARG A 796 1.91 -0.72 35.26
CA ARG A 796 2.78 -1.37 36.25
C ARG A 796 3.40 -0.41 37.27
N LYS A 797 3.04 0.87 37.25
CA LYS A 797 3.59 1.92 38.12
C LYS A 797 5.12 2.10 37.99
N LYS A 798 5.72 1.67 36.88
CA LYS A 798 7.14 1.87 36.55
C LYS A 798 7.31 3.21 35.83
N TRP A 799 7.16 4.30 36.59
CA TRP A 799 7.00 5.65 36.06
C TRP A 799 8.20 6.16 35.24
N ASP A 800 9.42 5.86 35.67
CA ASP A 800 10.63 6.34 34.99
C ASP A 800 10.83 5.66 33.64
N LEU A 801 10.52 4.36 33.56
CA LEU A 801 10.55 3.61 32.30
C LEU A 801 9.46 4.08 31.34
N ALA A 802 8.25 4.34 31.85
CA ALA A 802 7.16 4.89 31.05
C ALA A 802 7.53 6.25 30.45
N LEU A 803 8.10 7.15 31.26
CA LEU A 803 8.54 8.47 30.80
C LEU A 803 9.68 8.37 29.78
N ALA A 804 10.65 7.48 30.01
CA ALA A 804 11.75 7.23 29.07
C ALA A 804 11.23 6.77 27.71
N ASP A 805 10.27 5.83 27.68
CA ASP A 805 9.67 5.34 26.45
C ASP A 805 8.83 6.41 25.73
N TYR A 806 8.04 7.21 26.44
CA TYR A 806 7.33 8.34 25.84
C TYR A 806 8.31 9.37 25.23
N ASN A 807 9.41 9.66 25.91
CA ASN A 807 10.45 10.55 25.38
C ASN A 807 11.14 9.96 24.16
N LYS A 808 11.42 8.65 24.17
CA LYS A 808 12.04 7.95 23.03
C LYS A 808 11.11 7.95 21.81
N ALA A 809 9.82 7.71 22.02
CA ALA A 809 8.81 7.79 20.97
C ALA A 809 8.77 9.19 20.32
N ILE A 810 8.82 10.26 21.12
CA ILE A 810 8.89 11.65 20.62
C ILE A 810 10.21 11.92 19.89
N GLN A 811 11.34 11.38 20.37
CA GLN A 811 12.63 11.54 19.70
C GLN A 811 12.62 10.88 18.31
N ILE A 812 11.99 9.71 18.18
CA ILE A 812 11.89 8.97 16.91
C ILE A 812 10.98 9.70 15.92
N ASN A 813 9.80 10.16 16.38
CA ASN A 813 8.88 10.91 15.55
C ASN A 813 8.28 12.10 16.31
N PRO A 814 8.88 13.30 16.18
CA PRO A 814 8.38 14.52 16.82
C PRO A 814 7.03 15.01 16.28
N LYS A 815 6.54 14.44 15.16
CA LYS A 815 5.25 14.78 14.55
C LYS A 815 4.15 13.77 14.90
N TYR A 816 4.40 12.85 15.84
CA TYR A 816 3.40 11.87 16.24
C TYR A 816 2.53 12.41 17.40
N SER A 817 1.43 13.07 17.02
CA SER A 817 0.45 13.71 17.95
C SER A 817 0.05 12.80 19.12
N SER A 818 -0.16 11.51 18.85
CA SER A 818 -0.64 10.56 19.87
C SER A 818 0.32 10.33 21.02
N THR A 819 1.63 10.39 20.79
CA THR A 819 2.60 10.27 21.88
C THR A 819 2.51 11.45 22.84
N TYR A 820 2.27 12.66 22.33
CA TYR A 820 2.13 13.85 23.16
C TYR A 820 0.89 13.77 24.05
N TYR A 821 -0.30 13.50 23.51
CA TYR A 821 -1.47 13.40 24.39
C TYR A 821 -1.41 12.18 25.34
N ASN A 822 -0.72 11.09 24.97
CA ASN A 822 -0.51 9.96 25.89
C ASN A 822 0.44 10.34 27.04
N ARG A 823 1.54 11.06 26.74
CA ARG A 823 2.45 11.59 27.78
C ARG A 823 1.77 12.67 28.63
N ALA A 824 0.86 13.45 28.06
CA ALA A 824 0.03 14.40 28.80
C ALA A 824 -0.85 13.70 29.85
N LYS A 825 -1.55 12.63 29.47
CA LYS A 825 -2.33 11.79 30.41
C LYS A 825 -1.45 11.19 31.50
N PHE A 826 -0.24 10.74 31.14
CA PHE A 826 0.74 10.29 32.12
C PHE A 826 1.10 11.41 33.11
N TYR A 827 1.40 12.62 32.63
CA TYR A 827 1.69 13.76 33.51
C TYR A 827 0.50 14.17 34.38
N GLU A 828 -0.72 14.12 33.85
CA GLU A 828 -1.96 14.37 34.59
C GLU A 828 -2.09 13.41 35.78
N ARG A 829 -1.91 12.10 35.55
CA ARG A 829 -1.94 11.07 36.62
C ARG A 829 -0.83 11.25 37.66
N ARG A 830 0.26 11.91 37.30
CA ARG A 830 1.38 12.25 38.18
C ARG A 830 1.22 13.62 38.86
N GLY A 831 0.12 14.33 38.60
CA GLY A 831 -0.13 15.67 39.13
C GLY A 831 0.77 16.76 38.53
N LYS A 832 1.40 16.51 37.38
CA LYS A 832 2.26 17.47 36.66
C LYS A 832 1.44 18.24 35.62
N TRP A 833 0.51 19.06 36.11
CA TRP A 833 -0.55 19.67 35.29
C TRP A 833 -0.03 20.58 34.16
N ASP A 834 1.01 21.39 34.42
CA ASP A 834 1.56 22.31 33.42
C ASP A 834 2.22 21.57 32.25
N LEU A 835 2.92 20.47 32.55
CA LEU A 835 3.52 19.60 31.53
C LEU A 835 2.45 18.87 30.73
N ALA A 836 1.37 18.42 31.39
CA ALA A 836 0.25 17.80 30.71
C ALA A 836 -0.40 18.76 29.71
N LEU A 837 -0.68 19.99 30.14
CA LEU A 837 -1.27 21.01 29.27
C LEU A 837 -0.35 21.37 28.09
N ALA A 838 0.95 21.50 28.34
CA ALA A 838 1.93 21.77 27.28
C ALA A 838 1.93 20.66 26.21
N ASP A 839 1.87 19.40 26.62
CA ASP A 839 1.82 18.27 25.70
C ASP A 839 0.48 18.17 24.95
N TYR A 840 -0.66 18.41 25.61
CA TYR A 840 -1.94 18.49 24.91
C TYR A 840 -1.95 19.60 23.85
N ASN A 841 -1.42 20.78 24.18
CA ASN A 841 -1.28 21.88 23.23
C ASN A 841 -0.36 21.51 22.06
N LYS A 842 0.73 20.78 22.34
CA LYS A 842 1.66 20.35 21.30
C LYS A 842 1.04 19.33 20.35
N ALA A 843 0.25 18.37 20.87
CA ALA A 843 -0.51 17.41 20.06
C ALA A 843 -1.43 18.14 19.06
N ILE A 844 -2.19 19.12 19.55
CA ILE A 844 -3.09 19.95 18.74
C ILE A 844 -2.32 20.81 17.73
N GLN A 845 -1.16 21.36 18.11
CA GLN A 845 -0.33 22.12 17.18
C GLN A 845 0.19 21.25 16.02
N ILE A 846 0.54 19.99 16.29
CA ILE A 846 1.03 19.05 15.29
C ILE A 846 -0.09 18.63 14.34
N LYS A 847 -1.28 18.34 14.88
CA LYS A 847 -2.45 17.93 14.11
C LYS A 847 -3.67 18.74 14.57
N PRO A 848 -3.96 19.89 13.92
CA PRO A 848 -5.03 20.81 14.32
C PRO A 848 -6.45 20.24 14.24
N GLU A 849 -6.63 19.11 13.55
CA GLU A 849 -7.90 18.40 13.37
C GLU A 849 -7.95 17.08 14.18
N ASP A 850 -7.05 16.88 15.14
CA ASP A 850 -7.03 15.68 15.97
C ASP A 850 -8.10 15.72 17.06
N THR A 851 -9.26 15.13 16.79
CA THR A 851 -10.39 15.04 17.74
C THR A 851 -10.00 14.43 19.07
N TYR A 852 -9.12 13.42 19.09
CA TYR A 852 -8.66 12.80 20.34
C TYR A 852 -7.84 13.76 21.21
N ALA A 853 -7.04 14.63 20.59
CA ALA A 853 -6.24 15.59 21.34
C ALA A 853 -7.11 16.65 22.01
N TYR A 854 -8.11 17.20 21.30
CA TYR A 854 -9.11 18.11 21.89
C TYR A 854 -9.95 17.40 22.95
N TYR A 855 -10.45 16.19 22.69
CA TYR A 855 -11.25 15.45 23.65
C TYR A 855 -10.49 15.19 24.96
N ASN A 856 -9.23 14.73 24.89
CA ASN A 856 -8.45 14.48 26.11
C ASN A 856 -8.12 15.79 26.85
N ARG A 857 -7.87 16.90 26.13
CA ARG A 857 -7.67 18.22 26.76
C ARG A 857 -8.96 18.77 27.38
N ALA A 858 -10.11 18.51 26.77
CA ALA A 858 -11.42 18.84 27.33
C ALA A 858 -11.63 18.14 28.67
N LYS A 859 -11.39 16.82 28.73
CA LYS A 859 -11.46 16.05 29.98
C LYS A 859 -10.45 16.51 31.02
N PHE A 860 -9.26 16.91 30.59
CA PHE A 860 -8.27 17.52 31.48
C PHE A 860 -8.81 18.84 32.07
N TYR A 861 -9.37 19.73 31.24
CA TYR A 861 -9.97 20.97 31.75
C TYR A 861 -11.17 20.70 32.67
N GLU A 862 -11.98 19.69 32.35
CA GLU A 862 -13.11 19.23 33.15
C GLU A 862 -12.66 18.77 34.55
N SER A 863 -11.61 17.94 34.63
CA SER A 863 -11.04 17.48 35.91
C SER A 863 -10.42 18.63 36.74
N ARG A 864 -10.08 19.74 36.07
CA ARG A 864 -9.62 20.99 36.68
C ARG A 864 -10.73 22.02 36.93
N LYS A 865 -11.99 21.67 36.67
CA LYS A 865 -13.15 22.57 36.78
C LYS A 865 -13.02 23.84 35.92
N LYS A 866 -12.27 23.75 34.81
CA LYS A 866 -12.08 24.81 33.80
C LYS A 866 -13.10 24.63 32.68
N TRP A 867 -14.35 24.84 33.08
CA TRP A 867 -15.57 24.49 32.36
C TRP A 867 -15.69 25.11 30.95
N ASP A 868 -15.39 26.40 30.80
CA ASP A 868 -15.52 27.08 29.50
C ASP A 868 -14.50 26.56 28.48
N LEU A 869 -13.29 26.24 28.94
CA LEU A 869 -12.23 25.68 28.08
C LEU A 869 -12.55 24.24 27.67
N ALA A 870 -13.11 23.44 28.59
CA ALA A 870 -13.57 22.09 28.28
C ALA A 870 -14.68 22.12 27.22
N LEU A 871 -15.65 23.03 27.36
CA LEU A 871 -16.73 23.19 26.39
C LEU A 871 -16.22 23.62 25.02
N ALA A 872 -15.27 24.56 24.97
CA ALA A 872 -14.65 25.00 23.71
C ALA A 872 -13.99 23.83 22.98
N ASP A 873 -13.29 22.96 23.70
CA ASP A 873 -12.65 21.77 23.11
C ASP A 873 -13.68 20.72 22.68
N TYR A 874 -14.73 20.44 23.47
CA TYR A 874 -15.82 19.54 23.05
C TYR A 874 -16.55 20.07 21.81
N ASN A 875 -16.79 21.38 21.73
CA ASN A 875 -17.37 22.01 20.54
C ASN A 875 -16.46 21.84 19.32
N LYS A 876 -15.13 21.92 19.51
CA LYS A 876 -14.18 21.71 18.43
C LYS A 876 -14.17 20.27 17.95
N VAL A 877 -14.27 19.29 18.86
CA VAL A 877 -14.44 17.87 18.49
C VAL A 877 -15.67 17.68 17.62
N ILE A 878 -16.82 18.22 18.03
CA ILE A 878 -18.09 18.09 17.30
C ILE A 878 -18.04 18.83 15.95
N GLN A 879 -17.32 19.96 15.87
CA GLN A 879 -17.11 20.67 14.60
C GLN A 879 -16.32 19.81 13.60
N ILE A 880 -15.31 19.08 14.07
CA ILE A 880 -14.46 18.22 13.21
C ILE A 880 -15.15 16.89 12.91
N ASN A 881 -15.82 16.29 13.91
CA ASN A 881 -16.55 15.03 13.80
C ASN A 881 -17.99 15.21 14.34
N PRO A 882 -18.97 15.52 13.47
CA PRO A 882 -20.36 15.75 13.86
C PRO A 882 -21.11 14.52 14.39
N GLU A 883 -20.51 13.33 14.34
CA GLU A 883 -21.11 12.08 14.86
C GLU A 883 -20.41 11.57 16.13
N ASP A 884 -19.53 12.38 16.74
CA ASP A 884 -18.76 11.97 17.94
C ASP A 884 -19.66 11.86 19.19
N ALA A 885 -20.12 10.65 19.50
CA ALA A 885 -21.03 10.42 20.62
C ALA A 885 -20.43 10.77 21.98
N ASP A 886 -19.13 10.53 22.19
CA ASP A 886 -18.51 10.81 23.48
C ASP A 886 -18.44 12.32 23.75
N ALA A 887 -18.18 13.13 22.72
CA ALA A 887 -18.21 14.58 22.83
C ALA A 887 -19.63 15.11 23.13
N TYR A 888 -20.65 14.63 22.41
CA TYR A 888 -22.05 14.99 22.70
C TYR A 888 -22.47 14.58 24.11
N LYS A 889 -22.13 13.36 24.53
CA LYS A 889 -22.49 12.84 25.85
C LYS A 889 -21.85 13.67 26.96
N ASN A 890 -20.54 13.91 26.89
CA ASN A 890 -19.85 14.67 27.94
C ASN A 890 -20.32 16.13 27.96
N ARG A 891 -20.62 16.72 26.79
CA ARG A 891 -21.18 18.09 26.72
C ARG A 891 -22.61 18.14 27.27
N ALA A 892 -23.43 17.13 27.03
CA ALA A 892 -24.77 17.00 27.60
C ALA A 892 -24.75 16.86 29.13
N GLU A 893 -23.91 15.96 29.66
CA GLU A 893 -23.71 15.78 31.11
C GLU A 893 -23.23 17.08 31.76
N PHE A 894 -22.34 17.79 31.09
CA PHE A 894 -21.86 19.10 31.54
C PHE A 894 -22.97 20.16 31.56
N TYR A 895 -23.76 20.28 30.49
CA TYR A 895 -24.91 21.19 30.44
C TYR A 895 -25.97 20.85 31.48
N GLU A 896 -26.21 19.56 31.74
CA GLU A 896 -27.08 19.10 32.82
C GLU A 896 -26.58 19.57 34.19
N GLY A 897 -25.28 19.44 34.47
CA GLY A 897 -24.66 19.91 35.71
C GLY A 897 -24.82 21.43 35.92
N GLN A 898 -24.83 22.20 34.83
CA GLN A 898 -25.13 23.65 34.84
C GLN A 898 -26.62 23.98 34.84
N LYS A 899 -27.50 22.96 34.85
CA LYS A 899 -28.95 23.10 34.69
C LYS A 899 -29.38 23.76 33.37
N LYS A 900 -28.53 23.73 32.35
CA LYS A 900 -28.84 24.16 30.97
C LYS A 900 -29.54 23.02 30.22
N TRP A 901 -30.72 22.65 30.70
CA TRP A 901 -31.41 21.43 30.29
C TRP A 901 -31.75 21.37 28.81
N ASP A 902 -32.12 22.49 28.17
CA ASP A 902 -32.45 22.50 26.74
C ASP A 902 -31.24 22.14 25.86
N LEU A 903 -30.04 22.63 26.21
CA LEU A 903 -28.81 22.30 25.49
C LEU A 903 -28.43 20.82 25.68
N ALA A 904 -28.59 20.30 26.89
CA ALA A 904 -28.37 18.87 27.17
C ALA A 904 -29.38 17.97 26.43
N ILE A 905 -30.65 18.38 26.36
CA ILE A 905 -31.70 17.70 25.58
C ILE A 905 -31.37 17.69 24.10
N ALA A 906 -30.86 18.79 23.55
CA ALA A 906 -30.43 18.86 22.15
C ALA A 906 -29.31 17.85 21.87
N ASP A 907 -28.30 17.79 22.73
CA ASP A 907 -27.19 16.83 22.59
C ASP A 907 -27.64 15.37 22.75
N TYR A 908 -28.51 15.05 23.72
CA TYR A 908 -29.08 13.70 23.83
C TYR A 908 -30.00 13.35 22.66
N SER A 909 -30.70 14.32 22.08
CA SER A 909 -31.50 14.10 20.87
C SER A 909 -30.62 13.76 19.68
N LYS A 910 -29.46 14.43 19.54
CA LYS A 910 -28.48 14.08 18.51
C LYS A 910 -27.89 12.69 18.74
N LEU A 911 -27.60 12.31 19.98
CA LEU A 911 -27.16 10.95 20.32
C LEU A 911 -28.20 9.88 19.99
N ILE A 912 -29.48 10.18 20.16
CA ILE A 912 -30.59 9.29 19.78
C ILE A 912 -30.67 9.15 18.25
N GLU A 913 -30.46 10.24 17.50
CA GLU A 913 -30.39 10.20 16.03
C GLU A 913 -29.23 9.31 15.56
N ILE A 914 -28.06 9.43 16.19
CA ILE A 914 -26.87 8.62 15.86
C ILE A 914 -27.03 7.15 16.29
N TYR A 915 -27.63 6.90 17.48
CA TYR A 915 -27.77 5.58 18.09
C TYR A 915 -29.22 5.29 18.52
N PRO A 916 -30.15 5.09 17.57
CA PRO A 916 -31.58 4.94 17.87
C PRO A 916 -31.91 3.65 18.63
N LYS A 917 -31.04 2.64 18.59
CA LYS A 917 -31.20 1.38 19.34
C LYS A 917 -30.58 1.43 20.74
N TYR A 918 -30.03 2.57 21.17
CA TYR A 918 -29.40 2.71 22.48
C TYR A 918 -30.36 3.34 23.50
N ASN A 919 -31.12 2.48 24.18
CA ASN A 919 -32.16 2.83 25.17
C ASN A 919 -31.70 3.78 26.30
N PHE A 920 -30.39 3.81 26.61
CA PHE A 920 -29.83 4.67 27.65
C PHE A 920 -30.04 6.16 27.36
N TYR A 921 -29.88 6.61 26.09
CA TYR A 921 -30.02 8.02 25.75
C TYR A 921 -31.47 8.53 25.85
N TYR A 922 -32.44 7.70 25.49
CA TYR A 922 -33.86 7.99 25.74
C TYR A 922 -34.14 8.17 27.24
N SER A 923 -33.59 7.28 28.09
CA SER A 923 -33.76 7.40 29.55
C SER A 923 -33.10 8.66 30.13
N LEU A 924 -31.97 9.10 29.57
CA LEU A 924 -31.30 10.33 29.98
C LEU A 924 -32.11 11.58 29.57
N ARG A 925 -32.63 11.61 28.33
CA ARG A 925 -33.46 12.72 27.84
C ARG A 925 -34.80 12.78 28.58
N ALA A 926 -35.45 11.65 28.82
CA ALA A 926 -36.68 11.55 29.61
C ALA A 926 -36.54 12.19 31.00
N ARG A 927 -35.41 11.92 31.68
CA ARG A 927 -35.11 12.51 32.99
C ARG A 927 -34.95 14.03 32.93
N LEU A 928 -34.42 14.57 31.82
CA LEU A 928 -34.35 16.03 31.64
C LEU A 928 -35.72 16.63 31.34
N TYR A 929 -36.56 15.96 30.54
CA TYR A 929 -37.95 16.36 30.36
C TYR A 929 -38.72 16.36 31.68
N GLU A 930 -38.48 15.39 32.57
CA GLU A 930 -39.04 15.37 33.93
C GLU A 930 -38.61 16.60 34.75
N LYS A 931 -37.33 17.01 34.67
CA LYS A 931 -36.84 18.24 35.34
C LYS A 931 -37.48 19.51 34.79
N GLN A 932 -37.91 19.49 33.54
CA GLN A 932 -38.64 20.58 32.88
C GLN A 932 -40.16 20.46 32.99
N GLU A 933 -40.67 19.46 33.73
CA GLU A 933 -42.11 19.18 33.86
C GLU A 933 -42.83 18.87 32.53
N LYS A 934 -42.06 18.43 31.51
CA LYS A 934 -42.58 17.98 30.20
C LYS A 934 -42.96 16.51 30.27
N TRP A 935 -44.04 16.22 30.99
CA TRP A 935 -44.40 14.86 31.41
C TRP A 935 -44.67 13.89 30.24
N ASP A 936 -45.38 14.33 29.21
CA ASP A 936 -45.74 13.46 28.08
C ASP A 936 -44.51 13.03 27.27
N LEU A 937 -43.57 13.94 27.05
CA LEU A 937 -42.31 13.65 26.37
C LEU A 937 -41.42 12.72 27.19
N ALA A 938 -41.36 12.92 28.52
CA ALA A 938 -40.62 12.03 29.40
C ALA A 938 -41.19 10.60 29.37
N LEU A 939 -42.51 10.46 29.43
CA LEU A 939 -43.18 9.16 29.37
C LEU A 939 -42.96 8.46 28.01
N ALA A 940 -43.06 9.20 26.90
CA ALA A 940 -42.81 8.67 25.57
C ALA A 940 -41.39 8.13 25.41
N ASP A 941 -40.39 8.86 25.91
CA ASP A 941 -38.99 8.40 25.88
C ASP A 941 -38.76 7.18 26.78
N TYR A 942 -39.35 7.13 27.99
CA TYR A 942 -39.25 5.93 28.83
C TYR A 942 -39.91 4.70 28.18
N ASN A 943 -41.06 4.88 27.52
CA ASN A 943 -41.72 3.81 26.77
C ASN A 943 -40.86 3.34 25.60
N THR A 944 -40.26 4.27 24.86
CA THR A 944 -39.37 3.96 23.74
C THR A 944 -38.12 3.21 24.21
N ALA A 945 -37.50 3.63 25.32
CA ALA A 945 -36.36 2.93 25.91
C ALA A 945 -36.68 1.46 26.24
N ILE A 946 -37.88 1.20 26.75
CA ILE A 946 -38.37 -0.15 27.08
C ILE A 946 -38.73 -0.94 25.82
N GLN A 947 -39.33 -0.30 24.80
CA GLN A 947 -39.62 -0.95 23.52
C GLN A 947 -38.35 -1.38 22.80
N VAL A 948 -37.31 -0.55 22.83
CA VAL A 948 -36.00 -0.83 22.24
C VAL A 948 -35.30 -2.00 22.97
N ASN A 949 -35.41 -2.06 24.30
CA ASN A 949 -34.92 -3.19 25.09
C ASN A 949 -35.86 -3.52 26.27
N PRO A 950 -36.71 -4.56 26.14
CA PRO A 950 -37.59 -5.00 27.22
C PRO A 950 -36.89 -5.56 28.46
N GLU A 951 -35.58 -5.85 28.39
CA GLU A 951 -34.76 -6.29 29.53
C GLU A 951 -33.97 -5.14 30.17
N TYR A 952 -34.37 -3.89 29.92
CA TYR A 952 -33.66 -2.73 30.45
C TYR A 952 -34.23 -2.25 31.80
N ALA A 953 -33.78 -2.88 32.88
CA ALA A 953 -34.23 -2.61 34.25
C ALA A 953 -34.14 -1.13 34.68
N TYR A 954 -33.16 -0.37 34.16
CA TYR A 954 -32.99 1.05 34.48
C TYR A 954 -34.17 1.91 33.98
N ALA A 955 -34.69 1.65 32.77
CA ALA A 955 -35.83 2.39 32.23
C ALA A 955 -37.11 2.10 33.02
N TYR A 956 -37.37 0.84 33.40
CA TYR A 956 -38.50 0.50 34.27
C TYR A 956 -38.40 1.21 35.62
N ALA A 957 -37.24 1.19 36.29
CA ALA A 957 -37.08 1.86 37.57
C ALA A 957 -37.26 3.40 37.47
N ASN A 958 -36.86 4.01 36.35
CA ASN A 958 -37.08 5.44 36.14
C ASN A 958 -38.52 5.78 35.81
N ARG A 959 -39.18 4.98 34.97
CA ARG A 959 -40.61 5.14 34.67
C ARG A 959 -41.47 4.89 35.90
N ALA A 960 -41.07 3.96 36.78
CA ALA A 960 -41.68 3.77 38.09
C ALA A 960 -41.59 5.01 38.97
N ARG A 961 -40.40 5.63 39.07
CA ARG A 961 -40.21 6.90 39.80
C ARG A 961 -41.03 8.04 39.20
N PHE A 962 -41.12 8.09 37.87
CA PHE A 962 -41.97 9.04 37.16
C PHE A 962 -43.46 8.82 37.47
N TYR A 963 -43.97 7.58 37.42
CA TYR A 963 -45.34 7.28 37.82
C TYR A 963 -45.59 7.59 39.29
N GLU A 964 -44.60 7.37 40.14
CA GLU A 964 -44.67 7.72 41.55
C GLU A 964 -44.80 9.23 41.79
N SER A 965 -44.03 10.07 41.08
CA SER A 965 -44.17 11.53 41.18
C SER A 965 -45.55 12.02 40.73
N GLN A 966 -46.18 11.29 39.82
CA GLN A 966 -47.56 11.50 39.36
C GLN A 966 -48.62 10.81 40.23
N LYS A 967 -48.23 10.22 41.37
CA LYS A 967 -49.12 9.47 42.30
C LYS A 967 -49.84 8.28 41.65
N LYS A 968 -49.34 7.74 40.55
CA LYS A 968 -49.85 6.54 39.86
C LYS A 968 -49.24 5.29 40.48
N TRP A 969 -49.68 4.97 41.70
CA TRP A 969 -49.02 3.99 42.57
C TRP A 969 -48.97 2.57 42.00
N ASP A 970 -50.04 2.07 41.39
CA ASP A 970 -50.09 0.70 40.87
C ASP A 970 -49.13 0.49 39.70
N LEU A 971 -49.06 1.47 38.79
CA LEU A 971 -48.14 1.46 37.66
C LEU A 971 -46.68 1.57 38.14
N ALA A 972 -46.41 2.44 39.11
CA ALA A 972 -45.09 2.56 39.71
C ALA A 972 -44.63 1.23 40.34
N LEU A 973 -45.51 0.56 41.09
CA LEU A 973 -45.19 -0.72 41.70
C LEU A 973 -44.96 -1.82 40.66
N ALA A 974 -45.79 -1.89 39.62
CA ALA A 974 -45.63 -2.84 38.53
C ALA A 974 -44.26 -2.69 37.84
N ASP A 975 -43.85 -1.46 37.56
CA ASP A 975 -42.54 -1.19 36.93
C ASP A 975 -41.37 -1.45 37.88
N TYR A 976 -41.47 -1.13 39.18
CA TYR A 976 -40.44 -1.51 40.15
C TYR A 976 -40.28 -3.04 40.24
N ASN A 977 -41.39 -3.78 40.26
CA ASN A 977 -41.37 -5.24 40.25
C ASN A 977 -40.73 -5.77 38.97
N LYS A 978 -41.07 -5.18 37.80
CA LYS A 978 -40.50 -5.57 36.52
C LYS A 978 -39.00 -5.30 36.46
N ALA A 979 -38.53 -4.14 36.93
CA ALA A 979 -37.11 -3.80 37.00
C ALA A 979 -36.30 -4.84 37.80
N ILE A 980 -36.85 -5.30 38.92
CA ILE A 980 -36.25 -6.32 39.79
C ILE A 980 -36.32 -7.71 39.16
N GLN A 981 -37.44 -8.07 38.51
CA GLN A 981 -37.56 -9.33 37.79
C GLN A 981 -36.51 -9.45 36.69
N VAL A 982 -36.31 -8.36 35.94
CA VAL A 982 -35.35 -8.27 34.84
C VAL A 982 -33.91 -8.26 35.35
N ASN A 983 -33.62 -7.54 36.44
CA ASN A 983 -32.31 -7.54 37.07
C ASN A 983 -32.43 -7.72 38.60
N PRO A 984 -32.34 -8.97 39.09
CA PRO A 984 -32.48 -9.30 40.51
C PRO A 984 -31.37 -8.76 41.43
N VAL A 985 -30.29 -8.20 40.87
CA VAL A 985 -29.20 -7.57 41.64
C VAL A 985 -29.21 -6.04 41.54
N TYR A 986 -30.24 -5.45 40.92
CA TYR A 986 -30.31 -4.01 40.72
C TYR A 986 -30.72 -3.25 41.99
N ALA A 987 -29.73 -2.93 42.82
CA ALA A 987 -29.91 -2.29 44.12
C ALA A 987 -30.74 -0.98 44.07
N SER A 988 -30.62 -0.18 43.01
CA SER A 988 -31.39 1.07 42.89
C SER A 988 -32.91 0.83 42.80
N ALA A 989 -33.35 -0.25 42.14
CA ALA A 989 -34.78 -0.60 42.05
C ALA A 989 -35.33 -1.10 43.39
N TYR A 990 -34.61 -1.99 44.09
CA TYR A 990 -34.96 -2.40 45.45
C TYR A 990 -35.05 -1.20 46.39
N ASN A 991 -34.08 -0.28 46.30
CA ASN A 991 -34.07 0.90 47.14
C ASN A 991 -35.26 1.84 46.88
N SER A 992 -35.59 2.04 45.60
CA SER A 992 -36.72 2.87 45.20
C SER A 992 -38.05 2.25 45.62
N ARG A 993 -38.20 0.92 45.49
CA ARG A 993 -39.40 0.19 45.93
C ARG A 993 -39.51 0.11 47.47
N ALA A 994 -38.41 -0.06 48.19
CA ALA A 994 -38.40 0.01 49.65
C ALA A 994 -38.85 1.39 50.15
N SER A 995 -38.36 2.46 49.50
CA SER A 995 -38.77 3.83 49.81
C SER A 995 -40.25 4.08 49.49
N PHE A 996 -40.73 3.53 48.38
CA PHE A 996 -42.14 3.56 47.99
C PHE A 996 -43.04 2.85 49.02
N TYR A 997 -42.68 1.64 49.47
CA TYR A 997 -43.39 0.93 50.53
C TYR A 997 -43.35 1.65 51.87
N LYS A 998 -42.19 2.25 52.21
CA LYS A 998 -42.03 3.07 53.42
C LYS A 998 -43.00 4.25 53.43
N ARG A 999 -43.18 4.96 52.31
CA ARG A 999 -44.15 6.06 52.18
C ARG A 999 -45.60 5.59 52.39
N GLN A 1000 -45.91 4.39 51.93
CA GLN A 1000 -47.23 3.75 52.13
C GLN A 1000 -47.40 3.10 53.51
N LYS A 1001 -46.41 3.22 54.41
CA LYS A 1001 -46.39 2.54 55.71
C LYS A 1001 -46.46 1.00 55.63
N LYS A 1002 -46.10 0.41 54.47
CA LYS A 1002 -46.00 -1.04 54.25
C LYS A 1002 -44.65 -1.54 54.74
N TRP A 1003 -44.47 -1.55 56.05
CA TRP A 1003 -43.16 -1.73 56.69
C TRP A 1003 -42.51 -3.08 56.39
N ASP A 1004 -43.26 -4.19 56.41
CA ASP A 1004 -42.69 -5.53 56.21
C ASP A 1004 -42.16 -5.72 54.78
N LEU A 1005 -42.84 -5.16 53.77
CA LEU A 1005 -42.38 -5.19 52.39
C LEU A 1005 -41.11 -4.33 52.20
N ALA A 1006 -41.05 -3.16 52.84
CA ALA A 1006 -39.85 -2.33 52.82
C ALA A 1006 -38.66 -3.02 53.53
N LEU A 1007 -38.92 -3.75 54.63
CA LEU A 1007 -37.92 -4.54 55.34
C LEU A 1007 -37.35 -5.67 54.47
N ALA A 1008 -38.20 -6.34 53.68
CA ALA A 1008 -37.77 -7.39 52.76
C ALA A 1008 -36.79 -6.83 51.71
N ASP A 1009 -37.12 -5.68 51.10
CA ASP A 1009 -36.25 -5.03 50.11
C ASP A 1009 -34.93 -4.55 50.73
N TYR A 1010 -34.94 -3.94 51.93
CA TYR A 1010 -33.69 -3.57 52.60
C TYR A 1010 -32.85 -4.76 53.05
N SER A 1011 -33.48 -5.88 53.42
CA SER A 1011 -32.75 -7.10 53.72
C SER A 1011 -32.06 -7.65 52.47
N LYS A 1012 -32.75 -7.62 51.32
CA LYS A 1012 -32.12 -7.99 50.04
C LYS A 1012 -30.97 -7.05 49.69
N LEU A 1013 -31.10 -5.75 49.92
CA LEU A 1013 -30.01 -4.78 49.71
C LEU A 1013 -28.79 -5.05 50.59
N ILE A 1014 -28.98 -5.52 51.82
CA ILE A 1014 -27.88 -5.93 52.71
C ILE A 1014 -27.22 -7.23 52.21
N GLU A 1015 -27.96 -8.17 51.65
CA GLU A 1015 -27.36 -9.34 50.99
C GLU A 1015 -26.50 -8.92 49.79
N LEU A 1016 -26.96 -7.94 49.01
CA LEU A 1016 -26.24 -7.43 47.84
C LEU A 1016 -25.00 -6.61 48.22
N ASP A 1017 -25.09 -5.79 49.27
CA ASP A 1017 -23.95 -5.05 49.83
C ASP A 1017 -23.92 -5.12 51.37
N PRO A 1018 -23.24 -6.14 51.93
CA PRO A 1018 -23.14 -6.32 53.38
C PRO A 1018 -22.30 -5.25 54.10
N LYS A 1019 -21.64 -4.34 53.37
CA LYS A 1019 -20.82 -3.25 53.93
C LYS A 1019 -21.53 -1.90 53.84
N SER A 1020 -22.75 -1.84 53.31
CA SER A 1020 -23.50 -0.58 53.24
C SER A 1020 -24.10 -0.20 54.58
N ILE A 1021 -23.47 0.78 55.24
CA ILE A 1021 -23.95 1.39 56.49
C ILE A 1021 -25.37 1.96 56.32
N TRP A 1022 -25.67 2.46 55.11
CA TRP A 1022 -26.93 3.10 54.79
C TRP A 1022 -28.10 2.09 54.76
N TYR A 1023 -27.89 0.86 54.24
CA TYR A 1023 -28.93 -0.17 54.22
C TYR A 1023 -29.27 -0.67 55.62
N TYR A 1024 -28.26 -0.95 56.47
CA TYR A 1024 -28.48 -1.30 57.88
C TYR A 1024 -29.21 -0.19 58.63
N SER A 1025 -28.78 1.06 58.47
CA SER A 1025 -29.42 2.21 59.14
C SER A 1025 -30.87 2.40 58.67
N SER A 1026 -31.15 2.14 57.40
CA SER A 1026 -32.50 2.24 56.83
C SER A 1026 -33.42 1.13 57.34
N ARG A 1027 -32.94 -0.12 57.42
CA ARG A 1027 -33.70 -1.24 57.99
C ARG A 1027 -33.94 -1.07 59.49
N ALA A 1028 -32.93 -0.63 60.24
CA ALA A 1028 -33.05 -0.29 61.65
C ALA A 1028 -34.13 0.77 61.91
N SER A 1029 -34.22 1.79 61.05
CA SER A 1029 -35.25 2.82 61.16
C SER A 1029 -36.67 2.27 60.97
N LEU A 1030 -36.84 1.22 60.18
CA LEU A 1030 -38.13 0.55 59.99
C LEU A 1030 -38.48 -0.32 61.20
N TYR A 1031 -37.51 -1.04 61.76
CA TYR A 1031 -37.70 -1.77 63.02
C TYR A 1031 -38.07 -0.83 64.17
N GLU A 1032 -37.49 0.38 64.22
CA GLU A 1032 -37.87 1.41 65.19
C GLU A 1032 -39.36 1.80 65.07
N LYS A 1033 -39.85 1.96 63.84
CA LYS A 1033 -41.27 2.31 63.58
C LYS A 1033 -42.24 1.18 63.92
N GLN A 1034 -41.76 -0.06 63.96
CA GLN A 1034 -42.50 -1.23 64.42
C GLN A 1034 -42.26 -1.56 65.90
N GLU A 1035 -41.51 -0.71 66.62
CA GLU A 1035 -41.12 -0.94 68.03
C GLU A 1035 -40.33 -2.24 68.27
N LYS A 1036 -39.70 -2.78 67.22
CA LYS A 1036 -38.82 -3.97 67.27
C LYS A 1036 -37.41 -3.55 67.70
N TRP A 1037 -37.29 -3.09 68.96
CA TRP A 1037 -36.09 -2.40 69.45
C TRP A 1037 -34.80 -3.22 69.39
N ASP A 1038 -34.86 -4.53 69.67
CA ASP A 1038 -33.67 -5.39 69.66
C ASP A 1038 -33.08 -5.54 68.25
N LEU A 1039 -33.94 -5.71 67.24
CA LEU A 1039 -33.52 -5.78 65.84
C LEU A 1039 -32.96 -4.44 65.34
N ALA A 1040 -33.58 -3.32 65.73
CA ALA A 1040 -33.08 -1.99 65.41
C ALA A 1040 -31.68 -1.75 66.01
N LEU A 1041 -31.47 -2.14 67.28
CA LEU A 1041 -30.17 -2.04 67.95
C LEU A 1041 -29.11 -2.91 67.26
N ALA A 1042 -29.45 -4.13 66.85
CA ALA A 1042 -28.54 -5.03 66.15
C ALA A 1042 -28.03 -4.41 64.83
N ASP A 1043 -28.93 -3.85 64.03
CA ASP A 1043 -28.56 -3.20 62.77
C ASP A 1043 -27.73 -1.91 62.98
N TYR A 1044 -28.07 -1.08 63.98
CA TYR A 1044 -27.24 0.08 64.32
C TYR A 1044 -25.86 -0.30 64.85
N ASN A 1045 -25.75 -1.38 65.63
CA ASN A 1045 -24.46 -1.93 66.03
C ASN A 1045 -23.62 -2.36 64.83
N LYS A 1046 -24.25 -3.02 63.85
CA LYS A 1046 -23.56 -3.43 62.62
C LYS A 1046 -23.10 -2.22 61.79
N ALA A 1047 -23.95 -1.21 61.66
CA ALA A 1047 -23.61 0.07 61.01
C ALA A 1047 -22.38 0.74 61.66
N ILE A 1048 -22.30 0.75 63.00
CA ILE A 1048 -21.17 1.29 63.76
C ILE A 1048 -19.92 0.42 63.62
N GLN A 1049 -20.07 -0.91 63.60
CA GLN A 1049 -18.95 -1.82 63.37
C GLN A 1049 -18.30 -1.59 62.01
N ILE A 1050 -19.12 -1.35 60.97
CA ILE A 1050 -18.63 -1.06 59.62
C ILE A 1050 -17.95 0.31 59.56
N ASN A 1051 -18.53 1.33 60.19
CA ASN A 1051 -17.92 2.65 60.29
C ASN A 1051 -18.07 3.25 61.70
N PRO A 1052 -17.01 3.17 62.52
CA PRO A 1052 -17.00 3.73 63.87
C PRO A 1052 -17.12 5.26 63.95
N LYS A 1053 -17.05 5.98 62.82
CA LYS A 1053 -17.21 7.44 62.74
C LYS A 1053 -18.63 7.88 62.34
N ASN A 1054 -19.61 6.97 62.21
CA ASN A 1054 -20.98 7.37 61.85
C ASN A 1054 -21.73 8.01 63.04
N ALA A 1055 -21.71 9.34 63.12
CA ALA A 1055 -22.37 10.11 64.19
C ALA A 1055 -23.87 9.85 64.30
N TYR A 1056 -24.57 9.67 63.16
CA TYR A 1056 -26.01 9.44 63.13
C TYR A 1056 -26.42 8.07 63.70
N ALA A 1057 -25.61 7.04 63.48
CA ALA A 1057 -25.87 5.71 64.03
C ALA A 1057 -25.79 5.70 65.57
N TYR A 1058 -24.78 6.37 66.16
CA TYR A 1058 -24.69 6.56 67.61
C TYR A 1058 -25.89 7.37 68.15
N LYS A 1059 -26.23 8.50 67.50
CA LYS A 1059 -27.39 9.32 67.93
C LYS A 1059 -28.68 8.50 67.96
N THR A 1060 -28.91 7.67 66.95
CA THR A 1060 -30.17 6.93 66.81
C THR A 1060 -30.21 5.73 67.75
N ARG A 1061 -29.08 5.04 67.96
CA ARG A 1061 -28.94 3.97 68.97
C ARG A 1061 -29.18 4.52 70.38
N ALA A 1062 -28.68 5.72 70.68
CA ALA A 1062 -28.92 6.39 71.95
C ALA A 1062 -30.41 6.64 72.23
N ASN A 1063 -31.16 7.11 71.23
CA ASN A 1063 -32.59 7.36 71.36
C ASN A 1063 -33.36 6.07 71.69
N ILE A 1064 -32.94 4.92 71.12
CA ILE A 1064 -33.54 3.63 71.43
C ILE A 1064 -33.19 3.20 72.87
N TYR A 1065 -31.94 3.36 73.32
CA TYR A 1065 -31.56 3.08 74.71
C TYR A 1065 -32.37 3.92 75.71
N ALA A 1066 -32.55 5.21 75.43
CA ALA A 1066 -33.35 6.10 76.25
C ALA A 1066 -34.83 5.68 76.31
N LYS A 1067 -35.44 5.31 75.17
CA LYS A 1067 -36.83 4.79 75.12
C LYS A 1067 -37.01 3.48 75.89
N ARG A 1068 -35.96 2.67 76.01
CA ARG A 1068 -35.95 1.42 76.81
C ARG A 1068 -35.58 1.62 78.29
N GLY A 1069 -35.49 2.86 78.75
CA GLY A 1069 -35.13 3.18 80.14
C GLY A 1069 -33.64 3.08 80.46
N ASN A 1070 -32.77 2.72 79.50
CA ASN A 1070 -31.32 2.70 79.68
C ASN A 1070 -30.72 4.08 79.38
N LYS A 1071 -31.04 5.06 80.24
CA LYS A 1071 -30.59 6.45 80.10
C LYS A 1071 -29.06 6.56 80.04
N GLN A 1072 -28.33 5.73 80.79
CA GLN A 1072 -26.86 5.78 80.87
C GLN A 1072 -26.19 5.43 79.54
N LYS A 1073 -26.56 4.31 78.90
CA LYS A 1073 -26.03 3.95 77.56
C LYS A 1073 -26.45 4.96 76.50
N GLY A 1074 -27.67 5.50 76.61
CA GLY A 1074 -28.15 6.58 75.73
C GLY A 1074 -27.25 7.82 75.79
N ILE A 1075 -26.95 8.31 76.99
CA ILE A 1075 -26.09 9.49 77.19
C ILE A 1075 -24.66 9.24 76.64
N GLN A 1076 -24.09 8.05 76.86
CA GLN A 1076 -22.76 7.70 76.32
C GLN A 1076 -22.71 7.78 74.79
N ASP A 1077 -23.69 7.20 74.11
CA ASP A 1077 -23.77 7.24 72.64
C ASP A 1077 -24.02 8.67 72.12
N LEU A 1078 -24.82 9.48 72.82
CA LEU A 1078 -25.02 10.89 72.44
C LEU A 1078 -23.72 11.69 72.56
N TYR A 1079 -22.90 11.49 73.60
CA TYR A 1079 -21.60 12.17 73.68
C TYR A 1079 -20.68 11.78 72.53
N LYS A 1080 -20.66 10.49 72.15
CA LYS A 1080 -19.89 10.03 70.99
C LYS A 1080 -20.40 10.65 69.69
N ALA A 1081 -21.72 10.72 69.50
CA ALA A 1081 -22.34 11.37 68.35
C ALA A 1081 -22.00 12.87 68.29
N ALA A 1082 -22.06 13.58 69.43
CA ALA A 1082 -21.72 14.99 69.52
C ALA A 1082 -20.26 15.25 69.11
N GLN A 1083 -19.31 14.46 69.64
CA GLN A 1083 -17.91 14.60 69.25
C GLN A 1083 -17.72 14.43 67.74
N LEU A 1084 -18.33 13.40 67.15
CA LEU A 1084 -18.24 13.15 65.72
C LEU A 1084 -18.88 14.28 64.88
N PHE A 1085 -20.05 14.79 65.27
CA PHE A 1085 -20.65 15.95 64.59
C PHE A 1085 -19.78 17.21 64.68
N LYS A 1086 -19.09 17.42 65.81
CA LYS A 1086 -18.14 18.52 65.98
C LYS A 1086 -16.92 18.35 65.07
N ASP A 1087 -16.36 17.14 64.99
CA ASP A 1087 -15.24 16.82 64.10
C ASP A 1087 -15.62 16.96 62.62
N GLU A 1088 -16.89 16.71 62.27
CA GLU A 1088 -17.47 16.93 60.94
C GLU A 1088 -17.82 18.40 60.65
N GLY A 1089 -17.67 19.31 61.63
CA GLY A 1089 -18.05 20.73 61.50
C GLY A 1089 -19.56 20.99 61.53
N ASN A 1090 -20.36 20.00 61.92
CA ASN A 1090 -21.82 20.06 61.93
C ASN A 1090 -22.36 20.61 63.26
N THR A 1091 -22.19 21.91 63.47
CA THR A 1091 -22.51 22.63 64.72
C THR A 1091 -23.98 22.53 65.12
N ILE A 1092 -24.90 22.54 64.15
CA ILE A 1092 -26.35 22.42 64.41
C ILE A 1092 -26.68 21.07 65.06
N PHE A 1093 -26.22 19.97 64.44
CA PHE A 1093 -26.50 18.64 64.98
C PHE A 1093 -25.74 18.37 66.29
N TYR A 1094 -24.55 18.94 66.47
CA TYR A 1094 -23.85 18.94 67.75
C TYR A 1094 -24.71 19.56 68.86
N GLU A 1095 -25.23 20.78 68.65
CA GLU A 1095 -26.06 21.48 69.63
C GLU A 1095 -27.36 20.72 69.94
N MET A 1096 -28.01 20.15 68.91
CA MET A 1096 -29.21 19.31 69.09
C MET A 1096 -28.93 18.10 70.00
N VAL A 1097 -27.81 17.41 69.78
CA VAL A 1097 -27.41 16.25 70.58
C VAL A 1097 -27.07 16.66 72.01
N MET A 1098 -26.36 17.78 72.20
CA MET A 1098 -26.04 18.31 73.53
C MET A 1098 -27.28 18.73 74.32
N ASN A 1099 -28.29 19.31 73.68
CA ASN A 1099 -29.58 19.59 74.32
C ASN A 1099 -30.29 18.30 74.75
N LYS A 1100 -30.26 17.27 73.90
CA LYS A 1100 -30.87 15.97 74.23
C LYS A 1100 -30.18 15.28 75.41
N ILE A 1101 -28.86 15.43 75.54
CA ILE A 1101 -28.12 14.95 76.72
C ILE A 1101 -28.64 15.62 77.99
N ARG A 1102 -28.77 16.96 77.98
CA ARG A 1102 -29.29 17.73 79.13
C ARG A 1102 -30.71 17.31 79.52
N GLU A 1103 -31.56 17.02 78.54
CA GLU A 1103 -32.92 16.51 78.80
C GLU A 1103 -32.94 15.15 79.49
N LEU A 1104 -32.06 14.22 79.08
CA LEU A 1104 -32.01 12.87 79.64
C LEU A 1104 -31.35 12.80 81.02
N GLN A 1105 -30.58 13.83 81.38
CA GLN A 1105 -29.92 13.99 82.70
C GLN A 1105 -30.86 14.59 83.76
N LYS A 1106 -31.97 15.20 83.34
CA LYS A 1106 -33.10 15.52 84.21
C LYS A 1106 -33.97 14.28 84.42
#